data_AF-A2EN74-F1
#
_entry.id   AF-A2EN74-F1
#
_cell.length_a   1.000
_cell.length_b   1.000
_cell.length_c   1.000
_cell.angle_alpha   90.00
_cell.angle_beta   90.00
_cell.angle_gamma   90.00
#
_symmetry.space_group_name_H-M   'P 1'
#
loop_
_entity.id
_entity.type
_entity.pdbx_description
1 polymer ?
#
loop_
_entity_poly.entity_id
_entity_poly.type
_entity_poly.pdbx_seq_one_letter_code
_entity_poly.pdbx_strand_id
1 'polypeptide(L)'
;MIPQRPPEEQYKDLCHFLSPHLESFNWAVNTGLQKIPEWIPEQFVKRDGDDRILHFHVKELTLTKPYDARGNKIYPYMCRLGGQTYGGSLNIILEAAINDLPPKKFSVVANNIPVMVNSDLCHLKGLTPQEKGALMEEPTEAGGYFIYSGYEKLLRLLILNRQNYVFALNRPSFHSRGPTFTNFATSFRSMAPDCSSITTNVHYQNTGNMVVLIPIQRRMFFVPLPILLRALVEVDDRTIYESICGQNPDSFYSDRVIATLRYASELDIHTRAGARDFLGAHFRTVLQCPRHFTNEECCEVLLKRNLFPHLSDEAPSKKFDLLIYMTRRLLQLVKGEILPDNMDANSAHELLTPGTLWLPALSDAITDFLKATAANVYKDEKNAIDDFDALQTILKKNASGVENRMRYLFSTGSLRGNSTLGLSQTEGLSIIAERINYCRYLAHFRSVHRGAFFTTMKTTAVRYLLPESWGFMCPVHTPDGGLCGLLTHLARFCEIVTGDSQGFKEIVQIFTNYGMVPFLGSGDMVPVIVDGRVVGSIRERLSSAAVEALKTARRKGIIPKMAEIADLPAGSFTRSIYVFLNQQRMMRPVFNVKAQEQEYAGPLEQIFMDIASNPKDESKAYREIHHTAMLSLIASLTPFSDYNQSPRNMYQCQMAKQTMGYPSHREAASTEVKTYHVHYPQRPIVRTMEQDSHALEDFLLGTNACVAVLSYTGYDMEDALLINKCSVERGFGHGCIYKTHRYTAEEIESNSYFCNTKDGVIVDPDLDADGLPFVGQRVSKGCKLLRVYNPKENKERIMSYKDGEDGFVDKVITTTSDDGKRVLSVVLKFRMVRTPTIGDKFSSRHGQKGVFSFPWPQENMPFCENGITPDVIINPHAFPSRMTIGMLIESMCGKLRASQDCAFFDATPFTHDEKNRITDEVGQMLAKEGFEYYGNEAMYSGITGEQFKADIFMGVVYYQRLRHMVGDKYQVRATGKMNNITRQPLKGRKKGGGIRLGEMERDGLLAQGVTFLLRDRFMWCSDGHVAKLCNRCGSFMFTQTKHDENGVEETYCTYCKKSGNCTSVYVPYVLRYLCAEFAAMNIRMKFSTEEHSHAHVEEEIKEE
;
A
#
# COMPACT_ATOMS: atom_id res chain seq x y z
N MET A 1 -33.52 -5.57 -24.14
CA MET A 1 -32.85 -5.04 -22.93
C MET A 1 -32.37 -6.20 -22.08
N ILE A 2 -31.06 -6.40 -21.93
CA ILE A 2 -30.54 -7.24 -20.85
C ILE A 2 -30.90 -6.49 -19.56
N PRO A 3 -31.68 -7.07 -18.63
CA PRO A 3 -32.06 -6.39 -17.41
C PRO A 3 -30.80 -6.04 -16.61
N GLN A 4 -30.73 -4.81 -16.09
CA GLN A 4 -29.70 -4.45 -15.12
C GLN A 4 -29.68 -5.51 -14.02
N ARG A 5 -28.48 -5.97 -13.64
CA ARG A 5 -28.34 -6.87 -12.51
C ARG A 5 -28.99 -6.26 -11.27
N PRO A 6 -29.82 -7.00 -10.52
CA PRO A 6 -30.44 -6.49 -9.31
C PRO A 6 -29.40 -5.86 -8.37
N PRO A 7 -29.68 -4.70 -7.75
CA PRO A 7 -28.73 -4.05 -6.83
C PRO A 7 -28.23 -4.96 -5.71
N GLU A 8 -29.06 -5.90 -5.25
CA GLU A 8 -28.69 -6.90 -4.24
C GLU A 8 -27.59 -7.85 -4.73
N GLU A 9 -27.60 -8.25 -5.99
CA GLU A 9 -26.55 -9.09 -6.59
C GLU A 9 -25.25 -8.32 -6.74
N GLN A 10 -25.33 -7.07 -7.20
CA GLN A 10 -24.16 -6.20 -7.29
C GLN A 10 -23.52 -5.94 -5.93
N TYR A 11 -24.33 -5.80 -4.88
CA TYR A 11 -23.86 -5.67 -3.51
C TYR A 11 -23.18 -6.95 -3.01
N LYS A 12 -23.73 -8.13 -3.34
CA LYS A 12 -23.08 -9.42 -3.02
C LYS A 12 -21.73 -9.55 -3.72
N ASP A 13 -21.63 -9.19 -4.99
CA ASP A 13 -20.37 -9.16 -5.74
C ASP A 13 -19.34 -8.24 -5.06
N LEU A 14 -19.77 -7.05 -4.64
CA LEU A 14 -18.92 -6.10 -3.92
C LEU A 14 -18.45 -6.64 -2.56
N CYS A 15 -19.34 -7.25 -1.78
CA CYS A 15 -18.98 -7.88 -0.51
C CYS A 15 -17.96 -9.01 -0.71
N HIS A 16 -18.14 -9.84 -1.74
CA HIS A 16 -17.21 -10.89 -2.08
C HIS A 16 -15.84 -10.32 -2.50
N PHE A 17 -15.84 -9.29 -3.35
CA PHE A 17 -14.61 -8.63 -3.80
C PHE A 17 -13.75 -8.05 -2.66
N LEU A 18 -14.40 -7.55 -1.60
CA LEU A 18 -13.77 -6.99 -0.40
C LEU A 18 -13.55 -8.01 0.72
N SER A 19 -14.01 -9.25 0.54
CA SER A 19 -13.94 -10.31 1.55
C SER A 19 -12.53 -10.54 2.11
N PRO A 20 -11.42 -10.44 1.34
CA PRO A 20 -10.10 -10.69 1.92
C PRO A 20 -9.72 -9.74 3.06
N HIS A 21 -10.32 -8.55 3.10
CA HIS A 21 -10.12 -7.59 4.18
C HIS A 21 -11.05 -7.88 5.35
N LEU A 22 -12.34 -8.03 5.07
CA LEU A 22 -13.38 -8.23 6.08
C LEU A 22 -13.25 -9.58 6.79
N GLU A 23 -13.18 -10.67 6.03
CA GLU A 23 -13.13 -12.03 6.56
C GLU A 23 -11.83 -12.28 7.31
N SER A 24 -10.71 -11.72 6.85
CA SER A 24 -9.44 -11.82 7.59
C SER A 24 -9.50 -11.10 8.93
N PHE A 25 -10.10 -9.90 8.99
CA PHE A 25 -10.27 -9.17 10.24
C PHE A 25 -11.29 -9.86 11.18
N ASN A 26 -12.41 -10.34 10.64
CA ASN A 26 -13.39 -11.11 11.40
C ASN A 26 -12.75 -12.37 12.01
N TRP A 27 -11.96 -13.12 11.25
CA TRP A 27 -11.21 -14.25 11.79
C TRP A 27 -10.23 -13.82 12.89
N ALA A 28 -9.49 -12.73 12.68
CA ALA A 28 -8.53 -12.23 13.66
C ALA A 28 -9.20 -11.87 15.00
N VAL A 29 -10.39 -11.27 14.96
CA VAL A 29 -11.13 -10.89 16.17
C VAL A 29 -11.84 -12.08 16.81
N ASN A 30 -12.55 -12.90 16.03
CA ASN A 30 -13.40 -13.95 16.58
C ASN A 30 -12.60 -15.18 17.02
N THR A 31 -11.56 -15.55 16.26
CA THR A 31 -10.76 -16.75 16.51
C THR A 31 -9.32 -16.41 16.90
N GLY A 32 -8.70 -15.45 16.22
CA GLY A 32 -7.31 -15.07 16.47
C GLY A 32 -7.06 -14.52 17.88
N LEU A 33 -7.92 -13.64 18.39
CA LEU A 33 -7.78 -13.06 19.73
C LEU A 33 -7.82 -14.12 20.84
N GLN A 34 -8.58 -15.20 20.65
CA GLN A 34 -8.68 -16.30 21.62
C GLN A 34 -7.38 -17.11 21.71
N LYS A 35 -6.56 -17.13 20.66
CA LYS A 35 -5.27 -17.84 20.60
C LYS A 35 -4.10 -17.04 21.16
N ILE A 36 -4.25 -15.72 21.31
CA ILE A 36 -3.17 -14.83 21.78
C ILE A 36 -2.75 -15.09 23.24
N PRO A 37 -3.68 -15.23 24.22
CA PRO A 37 -3.32 -15.34 25.64
C PRO A 37 -2.27 -16.41 25.93
N GLU A 38 -2.44 -17.61 25.36
CA GLU A 38 -1.50 -18.74 25.51
C GLU A 38 -0.16 -18.50 24.81
N TRP A 39 -0.15 -17.68 23.76
CA TRP A 39 1.06 -17.35 23.02
C TRP A 39 1.85 -16.22 23.68
N ILE A 40 1.24 -15.28 24.40
CA ILE A 40 1.98 -14.19 25.05
C ILE A 40 2.85 -14.73 26.20
N PRO A 41 4.15 -14.39 26.27
CA PRO A 41 4.99 -14.85 27.37
C PRO A 41 4.52 -14.29 28.72
N GLU A 42 4.40 -15.18 29.70
CA GLU A 42 4.25 -14.79 31.10
C GLU A 42 5.42 -13.91 31.56
N GLN A 43 5.13 -12.91 32.40
CA GLN A 43 6.14 -12.04 32.96
C GLN A 43 6.41 -12.41 34.41
N PHE A 44 7.69 -12.40 34.78
CA PHE A 44 8.15 -12.71 36.13
C PHE A 44 8.91 -11.52 36.69
N VAL A 45 8.65 -11.19 37.96
CA VAL A 45 9.33 -10.13 38.70
C VAL A 45 9.83 -10.71 40.03
N LYS A 46 11.14 -10.65 40.24
CA LYS A 46 11.83 -10.99 41.50
C LYS A 46 12.79 -9.86 41.84
N ARG A 47 12.75 -9.32 43.06
CA ARG A 47 13.73 -8.32 43.53
C ARG A 47 14.90 -9.00 44.22
N ASP A 48 16.06 -8.34 44.20
CA ASP A 48 17.25 -8.86 44.85
C ASP A 48 17.04 -8.87 46.38
N GLY A 49 17.15 -10.05 47.00
CA GLY A 49 16.91 -10.24 48.44
C GLY A 49 15.46 -10.56 48.86
N ASP A 50 14.52 -10.69 47.91
CA ASP A 50 13.15 -11.13 48.16
C ASP A 50 12.90 -12.50 47.49
N ASP A 51 12.41 -13.48 48.26
CA ASP A 51 12.11 -14.83 47.76
C ASP A 51 10.76 -14.91 47.03
N ARG A 52 9.94 -13.86 47.10
CA ARG A 52 8.67 -13.77 46.39
C ARG A 52 8.89 -13.49 44.91
N ILE A 53 8.29 -14.31 44.07
CA ILE A 53 8.25 -14.16 42.61
C ILE A 53 6.81 -13.84 42.22
N LEU A 54 6.58 -12.59 41.83
CA LEU A 54 5.33 -12.21 41.18
C LEU A 54 5.40 -12.69 39.73
N HIS A 55 4.42 -13.48 39.31
CA HIS A 55 4.22 -13.79 37.91
C HIS A 55 2.82 -13.41 37.46
N PHE A 56 2.70 -12.92 36.23
CA PHE A 56 1.43 -12.54 35.65
C PHE A 56 1.38 -12.76 34.14
N HIS A 57 0.23 -13.23 33.68
CA HIS A 57 -0.04 -13.51 32.27
C HIS A 57 -1.45 -13.04 31.88
N VAL A 58 -1.68 -13.00 30.56
CA VAL A 58 -3.00 -12.67 30.00
C VAL A 58 -3.87 -13.90 30.05
N LYS A 59 -5.02 -13.78 30.71
CA LYS A 59 -6.02 -14.84 30.79
C LYS A 59 -7.00 -14.78 29.63
N GLU A 60 -7.51 -13.58 29.35
CA GLU A 60 -8.57 -13.38 28.38
C GLU A 60 -8.47 -11.99 27.75
N LEU A 61 -8.79 -11.91 26.46
CA LEU A 61 -8.85 -10.69 25.67
C LEU A 61 -10.22 -10.58 25.00
N THR A 62 -10.92 -9.47 25.19
CA THR A 62 -12.20 -9.20 24.52
C THR A 62 -12.21 -7.79 23.96
N LEU A 63 -12.51 -7.66 22.67
CA LEU A 63 -12.68 -6.36 22.01
C LEU A 63 -14.17 -6.06 21.82
N THR A 64 -14.61 -4.90 22.31
CA THR A 64 -16.02 -4.48 22.20
C THR A 64 -16.32 -3.74 20.89
N LYS A 65 -17.61 -3.63 20.55
CA LYS A 65 -18.06 -2.69 19.51
C LYS A 65 -17.81 -1.24 19.96
N PRO A 66 -17.72 -0.27 19.03
CA PRO A 66 -17.56 1.14 19.39
C PRO A 66 -18.79 1.72 20.11
N TYR A 67 -18.58 2.22 21.33
CA TYR A 67 -19.57 2.93 22.12
C TYR A 67 -18.97 4.22 22.68
N ASP A 68 -19.80 5.24 22.90
CA ASP A 68 -19.38 6.45 23.61
C ASP A 68 -19.29 6.21 25.12
N ALA A 69 -18.80 7.20 25.87
CA ALA A 69 -18.68 7.11 27.34
C ALA A 69 -20.04 6.97 28.05
N ARG A 70 -21.16 7.28 27.37
CA ARG A 70 -22.53 7.18 27.88
C ARG A 70 -23.18 5.83 27.49
N GLY A 71 -22.48 4.98 26.75
CA GLY A 71 -22.97 3.68 26.27
C GLY A 71 -23.78 3.73 24.96
N ASN A 72 -23.85 4.86 24.27
CA ASN A 72 -24.53 4.97 22.98
C ASN A 72 -23.66 4.39 21.85
N LYS A 73 -24.33 3.85 20.83
CA LYS A 73 -23.65 3.33 19.63
C LYS A 73 -22.97 4.46 18.88
N ILE A 74 -21.68 4.31 18.61
CA ILE A 74 -20.96 5.19 17.68
C ILE A 74 -21.06 4.59 16.29
N TYR A 75 -21.50 5.37 15.30
CA TYR A 75 -21.52 4.96 13.90
C TYR A 75 -20.32 5.54 13.13
N PRO A 76 -19.87 4.90 12.03
CA PRO A 76 -18.69 5.35 11.30
C PRO A 76 -18.77 6.81 10.81
N TYR A 77 -19.92 7.26 10.32
CA TYR A 77 -20.12 8.65 9.88
C TYR A 77 -19.83 9.68 10.99
N MET A 78 -20.18 9.37 12.24
CA MET A 78 -19.92 10.25 13.38
C MET A 78 -18.42 10.47 13.57
N CYS A 79 -17.61 9.41 13.41
CA CYS A 79 -16.16 9.51 13.49
C CYS A 79 -15.55 10.28 12.32
N ARG A 80 -16.09 10.14 11.10
CA ARG A 80 -15.63 10.93 9.93
C ARG A 80 -15.87 12.42 10.13
N LEU A 81 -17.08 12.79 10.58
CA LEU A 81 -17.48 14.16 10.88
C LEU A 81 -16.66 14.74 12.04
N GLY A 82 -16.67 14.05 13.19
CA GLY A 82 -16.02 14.50 14.42
C GLY A 82 -14.50 14.38 14.44
N GLY A 83 -13.89 13.76 13.42
CA GLY A 83 -12.43 13.60 13.37
C GLY A 83 -11.87 12.60 14.36
N GLN A 84 -12.69 11.65 14.78
CA GLN A 84 -12.35 10.65 15.78
C GLN A 84 -11.95 9.33 15.12
N THR A 85 -11.41 8.42 15.92
CA THR A 85 -11.12 7.04 15.51
C THR A 85 -12.35 6.18 15.76
N TYR A 86 -12.75 5.39 14.76
CA TYR A 86 -13.78 4.37 14.93
C TYR A 86 -13.15 3.16 15.62
N GLY A 87 -13.20 3.13 16.96
CA GLY A 87 -12.52 2.13 17.77
C GLY A 87 -13.37 1.60 18.91
N GLY A 88 -13.09 0.35 19.29
CA GLY A 88 -13.68 -0.31 20.45
C GLY A 88 -12.75 -0.28 21.66
N SER A 89 -13.23 -0.83 22.78
CA SER A 89 -12.46 -1.01 24.01
C SER A 89 -11.98 -2.44 24.10
N LEU A 90 -10.67 -2.62 24.26
CA LEU A 90 -10.04 -3.91 24.51
C LEU A 90 -9.95 -4.14 26.02
N ASN A 91 -10.72 -5.10 26.50
CA ASN A 91 -10.66 -5.60 27.86
C ASN A 91 -9.57 -6.67 27.95
N ILE A 92 -8.59 -6.43 28.83
CA ILE A 92 -7.47 -7.31 29.11
C ILE A 92 -7.63 -7.84 30.54
N ILE A 93 -7.92 -9.13 30.67
CA ILE A 93 -8.01 -9.81 31.95
C ILE A 93 -6.67 -10.51 32.19
N LEU A 94 -6.03 -10.16 33.30
CA LEU A 94 -4.74 -10.71 33.73
C LEU A 94 -4.94 -11.56 34.99
N GLU A 95 -4.22 -12.66 35.08
CA GLU A 95 -4.06 -13.43 36.32
C GLU A 95 -2.65 -13.19 36.84
N ALA A 96 -2.53 -12.81 38.11
CA ALA A 96 -1.24 -12.64 38.78
C ALA A 96 -1.19 -13.44 40.08
N ALA A 97 -0.09 -14.13 40.32
CA ALA A 97 0.15 -14.93 41.52
C ALA A 97 1.56 -14.68 42.06
N ILE A 98 1.76 -15.03 43.33
CA ILE A 98 3.03 -14.89 44.03
C ILE A 98 3.45 -16.27 44.47
N ASN A 99 4.56 -16.75 43.94
CA ASN A 99 4.96 -18.16 44.10
C ASN A 99 3.75 -19.07 43.79
N ASP A 100 3.47 -20.08 44.61
CA ASP A 100 2.36 -21.03 44.39
C ASP A 100 1.02 -20.60 45.02
N LEU A 101 0.85 -19.32 45.37
CA LEU A 101 -0.40 -18.82 45.93
C LEU A 101 -1.50 -18.68 44.87
N PRO A 102 -2.79 -18.76 45.26
CA PRO A 102 -3.91 -18.65 44.32
C PRO A 102 -3.88 -17.32 43.56
N PRO A 103 -4.09 -17.34 42.23
CA PRO A 103 -3.99 -16.15 41.40
C PRO A 103 -5.13 -15.15 41.65
N LYS A 104 -4.80 -13.86 41.64
CA LYS A 104 -5.76 -12.75 41.66
C LYS A 104 -5.99 -12.23 40.24
N LYS A 105 -7.24 -11.92 39.91
CA LYS A 105 -7.63 -11.38 38.60
C LYS A 105 -7.58 -9.86 38.59
N PHE A 106 -7.04 -9.30 37.51
CA PHE A 106 -6.99 -7.86 37.23
C PHE A 106 -7.67 -7.59 35.90
N SER A 107 -8.50 -6.55 35.85
CA SER A 107 -9.12 -6.08 34.61
C SER A 107 -8.59 -4.71 34.26
N VAL A 108 -8.15 -4.57 33.01
CA VAL A 108 -7.56 -3.36 32.44
C VAL A 108 -8.20 -3.12 31.08
N VAL A 109 -8.48 -1.85 30.74
CA VAL A 109 -9.12 -1.48 29.48
C VAL A 109 -8.18 -0.59 28.67
N ALA A 110 -7.94 -0.96 27.42
CA ALA A 110 -7.31 -0.10 26.41
C ALA A 110 -8.38 0.39 25.43
N ASN A 111 -8.61 1.69 25.37
CA ASN A 111 -9.64 2.30 24.52
C ASN A 111 -9.12 2.60 23.12
N ASN A 112 -10.04 2.99 22.21
CA ASN A 112 -9.73 3.45 20.86
C ASN A 112 -8.95 2.45 19.98
N ILE A 113 -9.14 1.14 20.21
CA ILE A 113 -8.56 0.12 19.35
C ILE A 113 -9.34 0.09 18.03
N PRO A 114 -8.73 0.40 16.87
CA PRO A 114 -9.47 0.60 15.63
C PRO A 114 -10.23 -0.65 15.17
N VAL A 115 -11.50 -0.46 14.81
CA VAL A 115 -12.41 -1.50 14.31
C VAL A 115 -12.65 -1.30 12.82
N MET A 116 -12.66 -2.39 12.05
CA MET A 116 -12.91 -2.33 10.61
C MET A 116 -14.39 -2.08 10.33
N VAL A 117 -14.68 -1.16 9.40
CA VAL A 117 -16.04 -0.83 8.97
C VAL A 117 -16.68 -2.05 8.30
N ASN A 118 -17.95 -2.32 8.63
CA ASN A 118 -18.76 -3.46 8.19
C ASN A 118 -18.23 -4.85 8.61
N SER A 119 -17.26 -4.92 9.53
CA SER A 119 -16.86 -6.16 10.22
C SER A 119 -17.89 -6.59 11.28
N ASP A 120 -17.71 -7.76 11.90
CA ASP A 120 -18.63 -8.28 12.92
C ASP A 120 -18.72 -7.38 14.17
N LEU A 121 -17.65 -6.62 14.45
CA LEU A 121 -17.60 -5.62 15.52
C LEU A 121 -18.13 -4.23 15.10
N CYS A 122 -18.54 -4.06 13.84
CA CYS A 122 -19.16 -2.83 13.38
C CYS A 122 -20.67 -2.83 13.64
N HIS A 123 -21.24 -1.65 13.87
CA HIS A 123 -22.69 -1.47 13.99
C HIS A 123 -23.43 -1.45 12.63
N LEU A 124 -22.69 -1.36 11.51
CA LEU A 124 -23.28 -1.43 10.17
C LEU A 124 -23.53 -2.86 9.68
N LYS A 125 -22.93 -3.86 10.35
CA LYS A 125 -23.08 -5.26 9.98
C LYS A 125 -24.53 -5.71 10.18
N GLY A 126 -25.12 -6.29 9.15
CA GLY A 126 -26.50 -6.81 9.17
C GLY A 126 -27.57 -5.77 8.86
N LEU A 127 -27.22 -4.49 8.68
CA LEU A 127 -28.15 -3.46 8.25
C LEU A 127 -28.44 -3.57 6.74
N THR A 128 -29.69 -3.31 6.37
CA THR A 128 -30.15 -3.20 4.98
C THR A 128 -29.57 -1.94 4.31
N PRO A 129 -29.52 -1.90 2.96
CA PRO A 129 -29.08 -0.71 2.23
C PRO A 129 -29.88 0.57 2.60
N GLN A 130 -31.18 0.44 2.88
CA GLN A 130 -32.04 1.56 3.27
C GLN A 130 -31.69 2.08 4.67
N GLU A 131 -31.46 1.20 5.63
CA GLU A 131 -31.04 1.57 6.99
C GLU A 131 -29.66 2.24 6.99
N LYS A 132 -28.73 1.75 6.16
CA LYS A 132 -27.43 2.39 5.97
C LYS A 132 -27.56 3.81 5.41
N GLY A 133 -28.41 3.98 4.39
CA GLY A 133 -28.73 5.30 3.84
C GLY A 133 -29.32 6.25 4.89
N ALA A 134 -30.23 5.75 5.74
CA ALA A 134 -30.79 6.52 6.85
C ALA A 134 -29.74 6.95 7.90
N LEU A 135 -28.63 6.18 8.02
CA LEU A 135 -27.49 6.49 8.88
C LEU A 135 -26.38 7.30 8.18
N MET A 136 -26.70 7.99 7.07
CA MET A 136 -25.75 8.80 6.28
C MET A 136 -24.55 8.00 5.74
N GLU A 137 -24.68 6.67 5.62
CA GLU A 137 -23.70 5.81 4.95
C GLU A 137 -24.14 5.52 3.50
N GLU A 138 -23.21 4.99 2.71
CA GLU A 138 -23.53 4.54 1.35
C GLU A 138 -24.47 3.32 1.43
N PRO A 139 -25.57 3.25 0.66
CA PRO A 139 -26.45 2.07 0.64
C PRO A 139 -25.69 0.78 0.29
N THR A 140 -24.71 0.91 -0.61
CA THR A 140 -23.81 -0.18 -1.03
C THR A 140 -22.52 -0.23 -0.21
N GLU A 141 -22.45 0.37 0.99
CA GLU A 141 -21.27 0.32 1.85
C GLU A 141 -20.94 -1.12 2.25
N ALA A 142 -19.82 -1.60 1.75
CA ALA A 142 -19.33 -2.95 1.96
C ALA A 142 -18.15 -3.01 2.95
N GLY A 143 -17.49 -1.87 3.27
CA GLY A 143 -16.48 -1.78 4.32
C GLY A 143 -15.08 -2.25 3.91
N GLY A 144 -14.35 -2.90 4.82
CA GLY A 144 -12.98 -3.40 4.57
C GLY A 144 -11.86 -2.41 4.88
N TYR A 145 -12.20 -1.23 5.43
CA TYR A 145 -11.26 -0.18 5.83
C TYR A 145 -11.52 0.26 7.28
N PHE A 146 -10.63 1.08 7.82
CA PHE A 146 -10.68 1.64 9.18
C PHE A 146 -10.89 3.15 9.11
N ILE A 147 -11.43 3.76 10.16
CA ILE A 147 -11.49 5.22 10.30
C ILE A 147 -10.58 5.61 11.46
N TYR A 148 -9.54 6.39 11.16
CA TYR A 148 -8.58 6.85 12.13
C TYR A 148 -8.40 8.37 12.05
N SER A 149 -8.65 9.08 13.15
CA SER A 149 -8.67 10.55 13.17
C SER A 149 -9.58 11.17 12.08
N GLY A 150 -10.71 10.51 11.78
CA GLY A 150 -11.65 10.87 10.73
C GLY A 150 -11.23 10.53 9.30
N TYR A 151 -10.04 9.95 9.08
CA TYR A 151 -9.57 9.53 7.75
C TYR A 151 -9.82 8.04 7.50
N GLU A 152 -10.22 7.70 6.28
CA GLU A 152 -10.33 6.30 5.84
C GLU A 152 -8.94 5.72 5.58
N LYS A 153 -8.57 4.70 6.36
CA LYS A 153 -7.28 4.01 6.32
C LYS A 153 -7.48 2.55 5.91
N LEU A 154 -6.59 2.05 5.07
CA LEU A 154 -6.55 0.66 4.62
C LEU A 154 -5.21 0.04 5.00
N LEU A 155 -5.23 -1.15 5.59
CA LEU A 155 -4.03 -1.98 5.71
C LEU A 155 -3.80 -2.70 4.37
N ARG A 156 -2.64 -2.46 3.74
CA ARG A 156 -2.36 -2.97 2.39
C ARG A 156 -2.09 -4.46 2.38
N LEU A 157 -2.46 -5.10 1.28
CA LEU A 157 -1.99 -6.45 0.96
C LEU A 157 -0.51 -6.40 0.55
N LEU A 158 0.29 -7.30 1.13
CA LEU A 158 1.72 -7.42 0.83
C LEU A 158 2.07 -8.83 0.42
N ILE A 159 2.94 -8.95 -0.58
CA ILE A 159 3.49 -10.24 -0.97
C ILE A 159 4.52 -10.68 0.07
N LEU A 160 4.27 -11.83 0.68
CA LEU A 160 5.24 -12.55 1.50
C LEU A 160 5.67 -13.82 0.78
N ASN A 161 6.80 -14.37 1.20
CA ASN A 161 7.15 -15.72 0.77
C ASN A 161 6.17 -16.70 1.41
N ARG A 162 5.80 -17.72 0.64
CA ARG A 162 4.91 -18.79 1.08
C ARG A 162 5.40 -19.38 2.39
N GLN A 163 4.51 -19.46 3.37
CA GLN A 163 4.80 -20.13 4.62
C GLN A 163 4.76 -21.66 4.43
N ASN A 164 5.39 -22.37 5.36
CA ASN A 164 5.31 -23.83 5.45
C ASN A 164 5.79 -24.59 4.20
N TYR A 165 6.57 -23.94 3.34
CA TYR A 165 7.28 -24.53 2.20
C TYR A 165 8.78 -24.43 2.41
N VAL A 166 9.52 -25.50 2.08
CA VAL A 166 10.97 -25.53 2.16
C VAL A 166 11.53 -25.02 0.85
N PHE A 167 12.06 -23.79 0.82
CA PHE A 167 12.74 -23.27 -0.36
C PHE A 167 14.18 -23.77 -0.42
N ALA A 168 14.64 -24.18 -1.59
CA ALA A 168 16.02 -24.47 -1.94
C ALA A 168 16.62 -23.24 -2.66
N LEU A 169 17.61 -22.58 -2.08
CA LEU A 169 18.07 -21.26 -2.52
C LEU A 169 19.56 -21.24 -2.84
N ASN A 170 19.90 -20.60 -3.95
CA ASN A 170 21.26 -20.22 -4.31
C ASN A 170 21.34 -18.68 -4.39
N ARG A 171 21.94 -18.05 -3.37
CA ARG A 171 22.00 -16.58 -3.24
C ARG A 171 23.40 -16.09 -2.88
N PRO A 172 24.00 -15.16 -3.66
CA PRO A 172 25.29 -14.57 -3.33
C PRO A 172 25.34 -13.89 -1.95
N SER A 173 24.21 -13.35 -1.48
CA SER A 173 24.10 -12.71 -0.16
C SER A 173 24.30 -13.66 1.02
N PHE A 174 24.30 -14.98 0.80
CA PHE A 174 24.59 -15.94 1.87
C PHE A 174 26.09 -16.08 2.11
N HIS A 175 26.91 -15.99 1.06
CA HIS A 175 28.36 -15.99 1.18
C HIS A 175 28.89 -14.80 1.99
N SER A 176 28.23 -13.63 1.90
CA SER A 176 28.62 -12.44 2.66
C SER A 176 28.38 -12.54 4.18
N ARG A 177 27.84 -13.65 4.69
CA ARG A 177 27.59 -13.87 6.13
C ARG A 177 28.83 -14.34 6.90
N GLY A 178 29.84 -14.83 6.20
CA GLY A 178 31.11 -15.25 6.79
C GLY A 178 31.95 -16.05 5.80
N PRO A 179 33.26 -16.17 6.04
CA PRO A 179 34.21 -16.76 5.07
C PRO A 179 33.92 -18.24 4.77
N THR A 180 33.30 -18.96 5.71
CA THR A 180 32.94 -20.38 5.55
C THR A 180 31.60 -20.60 4.85
N PHE A 181 30.77 -19.56 4.68
CA PHE A 181 29.42 -19.72 4.11
C PHE A 181 29.45 -19.86 2.59
N THR A 182 28.58 -20.73 2.06
CA THR A 182 28.35 -20.86 0.62
C THR A 182 27.12 -20.05 0.18
N ASN A 183 26.80 -20.08 -1.11
CA ASN A 183 25.57 -19.50 -1.64
C ASN A 183 24.33 -20.36 -1.38
N PHE A 184 24.50 -21.60 -0.89
CA PHE A 184 23.42 -22.57 -0.77
C PHE A 184 22.80 -22.58 0.62
N ALA A 185 21.46 -22.51 0.66
CA ALA A 185 20.70 -22.70 1.87
C ALA A 185 19.29 -23.21 1.56
N THR A 186 18.69 -23.92 2.50
CA THR A 186 17.24 -24.09 2.51
C THR A 186 16.60 -23.10 3.46
N SER A 187 15.45 -22.53 3.09
CA SER A 187 14.73 -21.53 3.88
C SER A 187 13.30 -21.97 4.13
N PHE A 188 12.81 -21.79 5.36
CA PHE A 188 11.46 -22.15 5.74
C PHE A 188 10.85 -21.05 6.61
N ARG A 189 9.74 -20.47 6.15
CA ARG A 189 8.97 -19.48 6.91
C ARG A 189 7.84 -20.18 7.64
N SER A 190 7.94 -20.25 8.96
CA SER A 190 6.89 -20.76 9.85
C SER A 190 6.09 -19.62 10.47
N MET A 191 4.78 -19.79 10.56
CA MET A 191 3.88 -18.85 11.23
C MET A 191 3.56 -19.32 12.65
N ALA A 192 3.52 -18.38 13.59
CA ALA A 192 3.13 -18.60 14.98
C ALA A 192 1.59 -18.51 15.15
N PRO A 193 1.05 -18.97 16.28
CA PRO A 193 -0.40 -18.88 16.57
C PRO A 193 -0.99 -17.47 16.46
N ASP A 194 -0.20 -16.43 16.78
CA ASP A 194 -0.60 -15.02 16.65
C ASP A 194 -0.42 -14.43 15.24
N CYS A 195 -0.11 -15.26 14.25
CA CYS A 195 0.22 -14.91 12.86
C CYS A 195 1.56 -14.17 12.65
N SER A 196 2.36 -13.95 13.69
CA SER A 196 3.75 -13.53 13.47
C SER A 196 4.54 -14.65 12.79
N SER A 197 5.63 -14.32 12.08
CA SER A 197 6.41 -15.34 11.36
C SER A 197 7.89 -15.33 11.68
N ILE A 198 8.49 -16.52 11.58
CA ILE A 198 9.91 -16.76 11.80
C ILE A 198 10.44 -17.51 10.59
N THR A 199 11.54 -17.01 10.03
CA THR A 199 12.22 -17.64 8.89
C THR A 199 13.49 -18.32 9.38
N THR A 200 13.49 -19.65 9.34
CA THR A 200 14.62 -20.51 9.70
C THR A 200 15.34 -20.94 8.43
N ASN A 201 16.67 -20.82 8.40
CA ASN A 201 17.47 -21.28 7.27
C ASN A 201 18.45 -22.36 7.71
N VAL A 202 18.72 -23.35 6.85
CA VAL A 202 19.86 -24.26 7.00
C VAL A 202 20.87 -23.87 5.94
N HIS A 203 22.06 -23.41 6.37
CA HIS A 203 23.13 -22.96 5.50
C HIS A 203 24.18 -24.06 5.34
N TYR A 204 24.66 -24.23 4.10
CA TYR A 204 25.80 -25.08 3.80
C TYR A 204 27.10 -24.28 3.83
N GLN A 205 28.15 -24.83 4.46
CA GLN A 205 29.47 -24.23 4.55
C GLN A 205 30.49 -24.95 3.67
N ASN A 206 31.55 -24.24 3.25
CA ASN A 206 32.64 -24.78 2.43
C ASN A 206 33.38 -25.93 3.12
N THR A 207 33.35 -25.99 4.46
CA THR A 207 33.93 -27.09 5.26
C THR A 207 33.10 -28.38 5.21
N GLY A 208 31.91 -28.35 4.58
CA GLY A 208 30.94 -29.44 4.59
C GLY A 208 29.99 -29.42 5.80
N ASN A 209 30.16 -28.47 6.72
CA ASN A 209 29.29 -28.29 7.87
C ASN A 209 27.96 -27.63 7.51
N MET A 210 26.93 -27.91 8.31
CA MET A 210 25.61 -27.32 8.18
C MET A 210 25.19 -26.60 9.47
N VAL A 211 24.76 -25.35 9.33
CA VAL A 211 24.36 -24.48 10.45
C VAL A 211 22.95 -23.94 10.25
N VAL A 212 22.16 -23.90 11.32
CA VAL A 212 20.78 -23.44 11.35
C VAL A 212 20.74 -22.00 11.84
N LEU A 213 20.15 -21.12 11.04
CA LEU A 213 19.87 -19.73 11.40
C LEU A 213 18.56 -19.64 12.18
N ILE A 214 18.62 -19.08 13.38
CA ILE A 214 17.47 -18.74 14.22
C ILE A 214 17.47 -17.22 14.45
N PRO A 215 16.51 -16.46 13.89
CA PRO A 215 16.43 -15.03 14.12
C PRO A 215 15.72 -14.72 15.45
N ILE A 216 16.30 -13.84 16.26
CA ILE A 216 15.73 -13.39 17.54
C ILE A 216 15.93 -11.87 17.65
N GLN A 217 14.83 -11.12 17.81
CA GLN A 217 14.85 -9.66 18.00
C GLN A 217 15.79 -8.91 17.01
N ARG A 218 15.65 -9.20 15.71
CA ARG A 218 16.46 -8.65 14.59
C ARG A 218 17.93 -9.11 14.55
N ARG A 219 18.37 -9.97 15.46
CA ARG A 219 19.71 -10.57 15.45
C ARG A 219 19.66 -11.97 14.83
N MET A 220 20.74 -12.33 14.14
CA MET A 220 20.89 -13.62 13.47
C MET A 220 21.81 -14.52 14.31
N PHE A 221 21.29 -15.66 14.76
CA PHE A 221 22.08 -16.65 15.50
C PHE A 221 22.25 -17.91 14.66
N PHE A 222 23.47 -18.45 14.60
CA PHE A 222 23.78 -19.66 13.85
C PHE A 222 24.11 -20.79 14.83
N VAL A 223 23.32 -21.86 14.77
CA VAL A 223 23.43 -23.02 15.66
C VAL A 223 23.85 -24.23 14.82
N PRO A 224 24.84 -25.03 15.25
CA PRO A 224 25.22 -26.24 14.53
C PRO A 224 24.07 -27.24 14.43
N LEU A 225 23.85 -27.81 13.25
CA LEU A 225 22.69 -28.69 13.00
C LEU A 225 22.58 -29.86 14.00
N PRO A 226 23.65 -30.63 14.31
CA PRO A 226 23.51 -31.79 15.21
C PRO A 226 23.13 -31.41 16.64
N ILE A 227 23.60 -30.25 17.15
CA ILE A 227 23.25 -29.78 18.49
C ILE A 227 21.75 -29.53 18.57
N LEU A 228 21.18 -28.90 17.53
CA LEU A 228 19.75 -28.64 17.48
C LEU A 228 18.91 -29.92 17.36
N LEU A 229 19.38 -30.89 16.56
CA LEU A 229 18.73 -32.20 16.42
C LEU A 229 18.74 -32.98 17.76
N ARG A 230 19.89 -33.02 18.46
CA ARG A 230 20.04 -33.66 19.78
C ARG A 230 19.23 -32.96 20.87
N ALA A 231 19.04 -31.63 20.79
CA ALA A 231 18.22 -30.89 21.75
C ALA A 231 16.71 -31.22 21.62
N LEU A 232 16.24 -31.52 20.41
CA LEU A 232 14.84 -31.83 20.13
C LEU A 232 14.45 -33.23 20.61
N VAL A 233 15.22 -34.26 20.23
CA VAL A 233 14.92 -35.66 20.53
C VAL A 233 16.20 -36.35 21.00
N GLU A 234 16.06 -37.32 21.88
CA GLU A 234 17.16 -38.19 22.28
C GLU A 234 17.49 -39.16 21.14
N VAL A 235 18.63 -38.95 20.48
CA VAL A 235 19.04 -39.65 19.26
C VAL A 235 20.55 -39.89 19.25
N ASP A 236 20.96 -40.99 18.64
CA ASP A 236 22.37 -41.29 18.38
C ASP A 236 22.81 -40.81 16.97
N ASP A 237 24.13 -40.77 16.76
CA ASP A 237 24.70 -40.30 15.50
C ASP A 237 24.33 -41.18 14.31
N ARG A 238 24.14 -42.48 14.56
CA ARG A 238 23.69 -43.42 13.54
C ARG A 238 22.30 -43.08 13.05
N THR A 239 21.35 -42.80 13.96
CA THR A 239 19.99 -42.41 13.58
C THR A 239 19.98 -41.10 12.81
N ILE A 240 20.77 -40.09 13.22
CA ILE A 240 20.90 -38.83 12.47
C ILE A 240 21.47 -39.10 11.07
N TYR A 241 22.52 -39.92 10.98
CA TYR A 241 23.17 -40.28 9.72
C TYR A 241 22.20 -41.00 8.77
N GLU A 242 21.53 -42.06 9.22
CA GLU A 242 20.55 -42.81 8.43
C GLU A 242 19.34 -41.93 8.06
N SER A 243 18.94 -41.02 8.95
CA SER A 243 17.86 -40.07 8.67
C SER A 243 18.23 -39.04 7.60
N ILE A 244 19.48 -38.58 7.48
CA ILE A 244 19.86 -37.63 6.42
C ILE A 244 20.23 -38.36 5.13
N CYS A 245 21.06 -39.39 5.20
CA CYS A 245 21.55 -40.11 4.02
C CYS A 245 20.49 -41.04 3.40
N GLY A 246 19.58 -41.60 4.21
CA GLY A 246 18.64 -42.63 3.77
C GLY A 246 19.36 -43.85 3.18
N GLN A 247 18.73 -44.51 2.20
CA GLN A 247 19.33 -45.59 1.41
C GLN A 247 20.19 -45.10 0.23
N ASN A 248 20.71 -43.87 0.28
CA ASN A 248 21.49 -43.33 -0.83
C ASN A 248 22.91 -43.93 -0.83
N PRO A 249 23.33 -44.64 -1.90
CA PRO A 249 24.66 -45.26 -1.95
C PRO A 249 25.80 -44.26 -2.22
N ASP A 250 25.49 -43.00 -2.50
CA ASP A 250 26.49 -41.99 -2.89
C ASP A 250 27.29 -41.46 -1.69
N SER A 251 28.63 -41.56 -1.80
CA SER A 251 29.57 -41.10 -0.78
C SER A 251 29.53 -39.59 -0.54
N PHE A 252 29.03 -38.79 -1.50
CA PHE A 252 28.87 -37.35 -1.32
C PHE A 252 28.03 -37.02 -0.08
N TYR A 253 26.90 -37.72 0.12
CA TYR A 253 26.02 -37.46 1.27
C TYR A 253 26.68 -37.91 2.57
N SER A 254 27.26 -39.11 2.57
CA SER A 254 27.91 -39.67 3.76
C SER A 254 29.01 -38.75 4.29
N ASP A 255 29.88 -38.26 3.40
CA ASP A 255 31.05 -37.46 3.78
C ASP A 255 30.65 -36.13 4.42
N ARG A 256 29.58 -35.48 3.93
CA ARG A 256 29.09 -34.20 4.47
C ARG A 256 28.37 -34.36 5.81
N VAL A 257 27.61 -35.43 5.96
CA VAL A 257 26.93 -35.72 7.23
C VAL A 257 27.96 -36.09 8.31
N ILE A 258 28.96 -36.90 7.97
CA ILE A 258 30.07 -37.23 8.88
C ILE A 258 30.83 -35.96 9.29
N ALA A 259 31.16 -35.07 8.35
CA ALA A 259 31.82 -33.80 8.66
C ALA A 259 31.00 -32.95 9.66
N THR A 260 29.69 -32.84 9.41
CA THR A 260 28.78 -32.08 10.28
C THR A 260 28.66 -32.70 11.68
N LEU A 261 28.62 -34.03 11.81
CA LEU A 261 28.57 -34.73 13.10
C LEU A 261 29.87 -34.58 13.90
N ARG A 262 31.04 -34.63 13.23
CA ARG A 262 32.34 -34.39 13.87
C ARG A 262 32.41 -33.03 14.53
N TYR A 263 31.84 -32.01 13.90
CA TYR A 263 31.80 -30.66 14.45
C TYR A 263 31.08 -30.57 15.82
N ALA A 264 30.03 -31.37 16.03
CA ALA A 264 29.38 -31.45 17.35
C ALA A 264 30.16 -32.30 18.36
N SER A 265 30.93 -33.29 17.88
CA SER A 265 31.84 -34.07 18.72
C SER A 265 33.02 -33.24 19.22
N GLU A 266 33.53 -32.29 18.43
CA GLU A 266 34.60 -31.37 18.83
C GLU A 266 34.18 -30.43 19.96
N LEU A 267 32.87 -30.19 20.11
CA LEU A 267 32.30 -29.39 21.20
C LEU A 267 31.98 -30.21 22.47
N ASP A 268 32.21 -31.53 22.45
CA ASP A 268 31.92 -32.46 23.55
C ASP A 268 30.43 -32.51 23.98
N ILE A 269 29.50 -32.23 23.05
CA ILE A 269 28.05 -32.15 23.34
C ILE A 269 27.35 -33.38 22.79
N HIS A 270 27.38 -34.51 23.49
CA HIS A 270 26.88 -35.79 22.97
C HIS A 270 25.44 -36.15 23.35
N THR A 271 24.91 -35.57 24.42
CA THR A 271 23.59 -35.93 24.97
C THR A 271 22.55 -34.83 24.76
N ARG A 272 21.26 -35.20 24.85
CA ARG A 272 20.16 -34.23 24.81
C ARG A 272 20.25 -33.20 25.95
N ALA A 273 20.58 -33.66 27.16
CA ALA A 273 20.76 -32.79 28.32
C ALA A 273 21.90 -31.79 28.09
N GLY A 274 23.06 -32.24 27.58
CA GLY A 274 24.18 -31.37 27.26
C GLY A 274 23.85 -30.35 26.16
N ALA A 275 23.11 -30.76 25.13
CA ALA A 275 22.67 -29.85 24.06
C ALA A 275 21.69 -28.77 24.56
N ARG A 276 20.75 -29.15 25.44
CA ARG A 276 19.80 -28.21 26.05
C ARG A 276 20.49 -27.24 27.01
N ASP A 277 21.42 -27.72 27.83
CA ASP A 277 22.19 -26.87 28.72
C ASP A 277 23.03 -25.84 27.93
N PHE A 278 23.72 -26.31 26.88
CA PHE A 278 24.48 -25.44 25.98
C PHE A 278 23.62 -24.33 25.36
N LEU A 279 22.47 -24.69 24.74
CA LEU A 279 21.59 -23.70 24.14
C LEU A 279 20.99 -22.76 25.18
N GLY A 280 20.56 -23.28 26.33
CA GLY A 280 20.03 -22.48 27.43
C GLY A 280 21.00 -21.40 27.91
N ALA A 281 22.23 -21.81 28.19
CA ALA A 281 23.28 -20.92 28.69
C ALA A 281 23.58 -19.77 27.71
N HIS A 282 23.63 -20.06 26.40
CA HIS A 282 23.98 -19.07 25.38
C HIS A 282 22.83 -18.13 25.01
N PHE A 283 21.58 -18.60 25.06
CA PHE A 283 20.42 -17.83 24.59
C PHE A 283 19.64 -17.09 25.69
N ARG A 284 19.86 -17.40 26.98
CA ARG A 284 19.09 -16.80 28.09
C ARG A 284 19.04 -15.27 28.09
N THR A 285 20.17 -14.61 27.82
CA THR A 285 20.27 -13.15 27.84
C THR A 285 19.52 -12.51 26.69
N VAL A 286 19.58 -13.14 25.51
CA VAL A 286 18.92 -12.64 24.28
C VAL A 286 17.41 -12.83 24.36
N LEU A 287 16.97 -13.97 24.88
CA LEU A 287 15.55 -14.26 25.10
C LEU A 287 14.95 -13.45 26.26
N GLN A 288 15.80 -12.82 27.08
CA GLN A 288 15.40 -12.10 28.30
C GLN A 288 14.65 -13.03 29.26
N CYS A 289 15.11 -14.28 29.37
CA CYS A 289 14.52 -15.25 30.27
C CYS A 289 14.68 -14.79 31.73
N PRO A 290 13.71 -15.10 32.61
CA PRO A 290 13.83 -14.81 34.03
C PRO A 290 15.12 -15.38 34.63
N ARG A 291 15.71 -14.69 35.61
CA ARG A 291 16.99 -15.11 36.22
C ARG A 291 16.95 -16.50 36.86
N HIS A 292 15.77 -16.88 37.39
CA HIS A 292 15.55 -18.15 38.07
C HIS A 292 15.33 -19.33 37.11
N PHE A 293 15.12 -19.08 35.81
CA PHE A 293 14.99 -20.17 34.84
C PHE A 293 16.32 -20.93 34.74
N THR A 294 16.22 -22.24 34.77
CA THR A 294 17.29 -23.17 34.42
C THR A 294 17.66 -23.02 32.94
N ASN A 295 18.85 -23.48 32.58
CA ASN A 295 19.26 -23.50 31.17
C ASN A 295 18.30 -24.36 30.33
N GLU A 296 17.79 -25.47 30.88
CA GLU A 296 16.80 -26.30 30.18
C GLU A 296 15.50 -25.55 29.88
N GLU A 297 14.95 -24.81 30.85
CA GLU A 297 13.74 -23.98 30.64
C GLU A 297 14.00 -22.87 29.61
N CYS A 298 15.18 -22.24 29.64
CA CYS A 298 15.57 -21.25 28.63
C CYS A 298 15.64 -21.87 27.22
N CYS A 299 16.16 -23.10 27.10
CA CYS A 299 16.20 -23.84 25.85
C CYS A 299 14.79 -24.19 25.36
N GLU A 300 13.88 -24.57 26.26
CA GLU A 300 12.49 -24.87 25.89
C GLU A 300 11.79 -23.63 25.32
N VAL A 301 12.01 -22.44 25.91
CA VAL A 301 11.50 -21.17 25.36
C VAL A 301 12.06 -20.93 23.94
N LEU A 302 13.36 -21.16 23.72
CA LEU A 302 13.98 -21.03 22.40
C LEU A 302 13.31 -21.95 21.37
N LEU A 303 13.21 -23.24 21.70
CA LEU A 303 12.67 -24.25 20.80
C LEU A 303 11.19 -24.02 20.52
N LYS A 304 10.40 -23.64 21.54
CA LYS A 304 8.96 -23.37 21.40
C LYS A 304 8.67 -22.08 20.64
N ARG A 305 9.40 -20.99 20.89
CA ARG A 305 9.05 -19.69 20.32
C ARG A 305 9.80 -19.34 19.04
N ASN A 306 11.04 -19.82 18.88
CA ASN A 306 11.95 -19.36 17.83
C ASN A 306 12.31 -20.44 16.81
N LEU A 307 12.00 -21.71 17.06
CA LEU A 307 12.20 -22.80 16.10
C LEU A 307 10.86 -23.41 15.69
N PHE A 308 10.44 -23.14 14.44
CA PHE A 308 9.21 -23.67 13.84
C PHE A 308 7.98 -23.51 14.74
N PRO A 309 7.59 -22.28 15.14
CA PRO A 309 6.45 -22.01 16.01
C PRO A 309 5.12 -22.68 15.60
N HIS A 310 4.91 -22.97 14.31
CA HIS A 310 3.75 -23.74 13.83
C HIS A 310 3.64 -25.19 14.33
N LEU A 311 4.72 -25.75 14.90
CA LEU A 311 4.81 -27.11 15.46
C LEU A 311 4.99 -27.10 16.98
N SER A 312 4.71 -25.99 17.65
CA SER A 312 5.06 -25.83 19.07
C SER A 312 4.17 -26.58 20.05
N ASP A 313 2.99 -27.01 19.59
CA ASP A 313 2.07 -27.86 20.35
C ASP A 313 2.19 -29.35 19.94
N GLU A 314 3.15 -29.67 19.07
CA GLU A 314 3.41 -31.03 18.60
C GLU A 314 4.63 -31.66 19.28
N ALA A 315 4.76 -32.98 19.12
CA ALA A 315 5.93 -33.69 19.62
C ALA A 315 7.23 -33.09 19.02
N PRO A 316 8.31 -32.92 19.80
CA PRO A 316 9.59 -32.40 19.32
C PRO A 316 10.17 -33.16 18.11
N SER A 317 9.78 -34.43 17.93
CA SER A 317 10.12 -35.25 16.75
C SER A 317 9.63 -34.64 15.43
N LYS A 318 8.54 -33.88 15.42
CA LYS A 318 8.04 -33.22 14.20
C LYS A 318 8.93 -32.07 13.75
N LYS A 319 9.54 -31.34 14.69
CA LYS A 319 10.58 -30.35 14.38
C LYS A 319 11.86 -31.03 13.89
N PHE A 320 12.18 -32.21 14.44
CA PHE A 320 13.31 -33.03 13.99
C PHE A 320 13.09 -33.50 12.54
N ASP A 321 11.96 -34.10 12.21
CA ASP A 321 11.62 -34.58 10.86
C ASP A 321 11.72 -33.46 9.81
N LEU A 322 11.22 -32.26 10.15
CA LEU A 322 11.29 -31.10 9.27
C LEU A 322 12.74 -30.64 9.03
N LEU A 323 13.59 -30.60 10.05
CA LEU A 323 15.02 -30.27 9.89
C LEU A 323 15.74 -31.29 9.02
N ILE A 324 15.44 -32.58 9.21
CA ILE A 324 15.99 -33.65 8.38
C ILE A 324 15.58 -33.45 6.93
N TYR A 325 14.29 -33.19 6.67
CA TYR A 325 13.79 -32.95 5.31
C TYR A 325 14.42 -31.70 4.66
N MET A 326 14.54 -30.59 5.38
CA MET A 326 15.27 -29.40 4.92
C MET A 326 16.73 -29.73 4.57
N THR A 327 17.39 -30.51 5.40
CA THR A 327 18.80 -30.90 5.21
C THR A 327 18.97 -31.80 3.99
N ARG A 328 18.10 -32.80 3.79
CA ARG A 328 18.11 -33.65 2.59
C ARG A 328 17.98 -32.80 1.32
N ARG A 329 17.01 -31.89 1.29
CA ARG A 329 16.79 -31.00 0.15
C ARG A 329 17.97 -30.05 -0.10
N LEU A 330 18.63 -29.57 0.96
CA LEU A 330 19.85 -28.77 0.84
C LEU A 330 20.98 -29.56 0.16
N LEU A 331 21.22 -30.80 0.55
CA LEU A 331 22.27 -31.63 -0.05
C LEU A 331 22.00 -31.94 -1.53
N GLN A 332 20.73 -32.20 -1.89
CA GLN A 332 20.31 -32.34 -3.29
C GLN A 332 20.63 -31.09 -4.11
N LEU A 333 20.38 -29.90 -3.56
CA LEU A 333 20.70 -28.62 -4.22
C LEU A 333 22.22 -28.44 -4.39
N VAL A 334 23.00 -28.71 -3.35
CA VAL A 334 24.47 -28.56 -3.39
C VAL A 334 25.10 -29.50 -4.41
N LYS A 335 24.56 -30.72 -4.54
CA LYS A 335 25.01 -31.70 -5.54
C LYS A 335 24.57 -31.33 -6.97
N GLY A 336 23.52 -30.51 -7.12
CA GLY A 336 22.96 -30.12 -8.42
C GLY A 336 21.88 -31.09 -8.94
N GLU A 337 21.28 -31.90 -8.07
CA GLU A 337 20.17 -32.80 -8.45
C GLU A 337 18.85 -32.05 -8.65
N ILE A 338 18.71 -30.88 -8.02
CA ILE A 338 17.54 -30.01 -8.12
C ILE A 338 17.96 -28.58 -8.48
N LEU A 339 17.02 -27.80 -9.03
CA LEU A 339 17.24 -26.39 -9.33
C LEU A 339 16.88 -25.50 -8.12
N PRO A 340 17.51 -24.32 -7.99
CA PRO A 340 17.10 -23.36 -6.98
C PRO A 340 15.70 -22.81 -7.27
N ASP A 341 14.88 -22.68 -6.22
CA ASP A 341 13.54 -22.14 -6.32
C ASP A 341 13.56 -20.63 -6.63
N ASN A 342 12.66 -20.20 -7.51
CA ASN A 342 12.45 -18.79 -7.80
C ASN A 342 11.51 -18.15 -6.76
N MET A 343 12.08 -17.41 -5.79
CA MET A 343 11.33 -16.71 -4.76
C MET A 343 10.54 -15.48 -5.24
N ASP A 344 10.68 -15.11 -6.52
CA ASP A 344 9.93 -14.02 -7.14
C ASP A 344 8.75 -14.54 -7.98
N ALA A 345 8.62 -15.86 -8.16
CA ALA A 345 7.47 -16.49 -8.80
C ALA A 345 6.25 -16.48 -7.87
N ASN A 346 5.04 -16.35 -8.43
CA ASN A 346 3.82 -16.31 -7.63
C ASN A 346 3.48 -17.63 -6.93
N SER A 347 4.03 -18.76 -7.39
CA SER A 347 3.93 -20.04 -6.68
C SER A 347 4.64 -20.03 -5.32
N ALA A 348 5.68 -19.20 -5.18
CA ALA A 348 6.43 -18.96 -3.96
C ALA A 348 5.80 -17.87 -3.07
N HIS A 349 4.64 -17.31 -3.44
CA HIS A 349 4.04 -16.15 -2.79
C HIS A 349 2.76 -16.48 -2.03
N GLU A 350 2.54 -15.73 -0.95
CA GLU A 350 1.29 -15.61 -0.21
C GLU A 350 1.02 -14.13 0.10
N LEU A 351 -0.21 -13.80 0.50
CA LEU A 351 -0.62 -12.42 0.73
C LEU A 351 -0.88 -12.15 2.21
N LEU A 352 -0.12 -11.23 2.78
CA LEU A 352 -0.42 -10.66 4.09
C LEU A 352 -1.76 -9.91 4.01
N THR A 353 -2.70 -10.32 4.84
CA THR A 353 -4.04 -9.72 4.94
C THR A 353 -4.13 -8.75 6.12
N PRO A 354 -5.13 -7.84 6.16
CA PRO A 354 -5.31 -6.93 7.29
C PRO A 354 -5.41 -7.64 8.64
N GLY A 355 -6.17 -8.73 8.74
CA GLY A 355 -6.31 -9.47 10.00
C GLY A 355 -4.99 -10.07 10.48
N THR A 356 -4.22 -10.67 9.56
CA THR A 356 -2.92 -11.30 9.87
C THR A 356 -1.78 -10.30 10.07
N LEU A 357 -1.99 -9.02 9.77
CA LEU A 357 -1.12 -7.91 10.18
C LEU A 357 -1.56 -7.30 11.51
N TRP A 358 -2.87 -7.10 11.68
CA TRP A 358 -3.45 -6.46 12.86
C TRP A 358 -3.25 -7.30 14.13
N LEU A 359 -3.46 -8.61 14.04
CA LEU A 359 -3.36 -9.54 15.17
C LEU A 359 -1.94 -9.58 15.80
N PRO A 360 -0.86 -9.83 15.04
CA PRO A 360 0.48 -9.84 15.62
C PRO A 360 0.94 -8.45 16.06
N ALA A 361 0.47 -7.36 15.43
CA ALA A 361 0.75 -6.00 15.90
C ALA A 361 0.12 -5.74 17.28
N LEU A 362 -1.09 -6.23 17.51
CA LEU A 362 -1.75 -6.15 18.81
C LEU A 362 -1.06 -7.06 19.86
N SER A 363 -0.73 -8.30 19.48
CA SER A 363 0.03 -9.26 20.32
C SER A 363 1.35 -8.65 20.82
N ASP A 364 2.12 -8.03 19.92
CA ASP A 364 3.38 -7.35 20.23
C ASP A 364 3.17 -6.11 21.12
N ALA A 365 2.09 -5.34 20.90
CA ALA A 365 1.73 -4.21 21.74
C ALA A 365 1.37 -4.62 23.19
N ILE A 366 0.63 -5.74 23.34
CA ILE A 366 0.30 -6.29 24.67
C ILE A 366 1.57 -6.84 25.34
N THR A 367 2.44 -7.52 24.59
CA THR A 367 3.72 -8.03 25.11
C THR A 367 4.59 -6.89 25.65
N ASP A 368 4.70 -5.78 24.92
CA ASP A 368 5.44 -4.59 25.36
C ASP A 368 4.78 -3.95 26.60
N PHE A 369 3.45 -3.92 26.67
CA PHE A 369 2.70 -3.45 27.85
C PHE A 369 3.03 -4.28 29.10
N LEU A 370 3.06 -5.62 28.98
CA LEU A 370 3.38 -6.49 30.12
C LEU A 370 4.84 -6.33 30.55
N LYS A 371 5.78 -6.26 29.61
CA LYS A 371 7.20 -6.01 29.90
C LYS A 371 7.44 -4.67 30.59
N ALA A 372 6.76 -3.61 30.12
CA ALA A 372 6.83 -2.30 30.76
C ALA A 372 6.26 -2.33 32.18
N THR A 373 5.21 -3.11 32.41
CA THR A 373 4.64 -3.33 33.74
C THR A 373 5.62 -4.07 34.65
N ALA A 374 6.19 -5.17 34.18
CA ALA A 374 7.19 -5.93 34.93
C ALA A 374 8.40 -5.07 35.32
N ALA A 375 8.90 -4.26 34.39
CA ALA A 375 10.01 -3.35 34.63
C ALA A 375 9.66 -2.23 35.64
N ASN A 376 8.44 -1.70 35.61
CA ASN A 376 7.98 -0.68 36.56
C ASN A 376 7.78 -1.26 37.96
N VAL A 377 7.22 -2.46 38.08
CA VAL A 377 7.07 -3.17 39.36
C VAL A 377 8.45 -3.50 39.96
N TYR A 378 9.41 -3.92 39.14
CA TYR A 378 10.79 -4.14 39.60
C TYR A 378 11.43 -2.86 40.15
N LYS A 379 11.24 -1.72 39.48
CA LYS A 379 11.79 -0.40 39.88
C LYS A 379 11.06 0.26 41.06
N ASP A 380 9.86 -0.17 41.40
CA ASP A 380 9.06 0.44 42.46
C ASP A 380 9.54 0.00 43.85
N GLU A 381 10.66 0.55 44.31
CA GLU A 381 11.25 0.22 45.62
C GLU A 381 10.34 0.57 46.82
N LYS A 382 9.30 1.38 46.62
CA LYS A 382 8.43 1.88 47.70
C LYS A 382 7.37 0.87 48.12
N ASN A 383 6.77 0.18 47.15
CA ASN A 383 5.69 -0.78 47.40
C ASN A 383 6.25 -2.20 47.42
N ALA A 384 5.68 -3.08 48.24
CA ALA A 384 6.06 -4.49 48.27
C ALA A 384 5.61 -5.19 46.97
N ILE A 385 6.30 -6.27 46.58
CA ILE A 385 5.99 -7.03 45.34
C ILE A 385 4.57 -7.62 45.38
N ASP A 386 4.04 -7.88 46.57
CA ASP A 386 2.71 -8.42 46.84
C ASP A 386 1.60 -7.37 46.96
N ASP A 387 1.93 -6.09 46.77
CA ASP A 387 0.93 -5.02 46.70
C ASP A 387 0.17 -5.07 45.37
N PHE A 388 -0.91 -5.85 45.38
CA PHE A 388 -1.79 -6.00 44.24
C PHE A 388 -2.55 -4.71 43.86
N ASP A 389 -2.72 -3.76 44.78
CA ASP A 389 -3.39 -2.49 44.49
C ASP A 389 -2.43 -1.52 43.77
N ALA A 390 -1.15 -1.53 44.17
CA ALA A 390 -0.08 -0.88 43.41
C ALA A 390 0.06 -1.49 42.01
N LEU A 391 0.04 -2.83 41.89
CA LEU A 391 0.05 -3.52 40.59
C LEU A 391 -1.13 -3.08 39.71
N GLN A 392 -2.36 -3.03 40.23
CA GLN A 392 -3.53 -2.58 39.47
C GLN A 392 -3.37 -1.15 38.97
N THR A 393 -2.76 -0.27 39.77
CA THR A 393 -2.50 1.12 39.41
C THR A 393 -1.46 1.23 38.28
N ILE A 394 -0.36 0.48 38.36
CA ILE A 394 0.67 0.43 37.32
C ILE A 394 0.09 -0.12 36.01
N LEU A 395 -0.69 -1.20 36.10
CA LEU A 395 -1.36 -1.81 34.95
C LEU A 395 -2.27 -0.82 34.23
N LYS A 396 -3.14 -0.10 34.96
CA LYS A 396 -4.02 0.94 34.39
C LYS A 396 -3.23 2.06 33.71
N LYS A 397 -2.12 2.50 34.31
CA LYS A 397 -1.26 3.55 33.74
C LYS A 397 -0.61 3.11 32.42
N ASN A 398 -0.11 1.87 32.38
CA ASN A 398 0.61 1.33 31.23
C ASN A 398 -0.32 0.88 30.07
N ALA A 399 -1.61 0.65 30.32
CA ALA A 399 -2.59 0.20 29.32
C ALA A 399 -2.65 1.11 28.08
N SER A 400 -2.47 2.42 28.27
CA SER A 400 -2.41 3.43 27.20
C SER A 400 -1.29 3.15 26.17
N GLY A 401 -0.26 2.39 26.55
CA GLY A 401 0.80 1.95 25.65
C GLY A 401 0.29 1.11 24.49
N VAL A 402 -0.75 0.29 24.69
CA VAL A 402 -1.35 -0.55 23.65
C VAL A 402 -2.02 0.32 22.59
N GLU A 403 -2.83 1.29 23.00
CA GLU A 403 -3.45 2.28 22.11
C GLU A 403 -2.39 3.04 21.30
N ASN A 404 -1.32 3.49 21.98
CA ASN A 404 -0.24 4.23 21.34
C ASN A 404 0.48 3.42 20.25
N ARG A 405 0.67 2.12 20.44
CA ARG A 405 1.27 1.23 19.43
C ARG A 405 0.37 1.08 18.21
N MET A 406 -0.91 0.82 18.43
CA MET A 406 -1.88 0.71 17.33
C MET A 406 -2.03 2.05 16.59
N ARG A 407 -1.92 3.19 17.29
CA ARG A 407 -1.91 4.53 16.67
C ARG A 407 -0.82 4.68 15.61
N TYR A 408 0.41 4.22 15.87
CA TYR A 408 1.50 4.33 14.89
C TYR A 408 1.22 3.51 13.62
N LEU A 409 0.64 2.31 13.76
CA LEU A 409 0.28 1.48 12.61
C LEU A 409 -0.71 2.20 11.67
N PHE A 410 -1.75 2.85 12.20
CA PHE A 410 -2.77 3.49 11.36
C PHE A 410 -2.42 4.91 10.90
N SER A 411 -1.76 5.69 11.74
CA SER A 411 -1.41 7.09 11.44
C SER A 411 -0.27 7.18 10.43
N THR A 412 0.86 6.51 10.70
CA THR A 412 2.08 6.57 9.87
C THR A 412 2.28 5.34 9.00
N GLY A 413 1.55 4.24 9.24
CA GLY A 413 1.78 2.99 8.52
C GLY A 413 3.01 2.23 8.98
N SER A 414 3.46 2.47 10.22
CA SER A 414 4.74 1.93 10.73
C SER A 414 4.54 1.03 11.95
N LEU A 415 5.19 -0.13 11.96
CA LEU A 415 5.38 -0.96 13.14
C LEU A 415 6.59 -0.45 13.91
N ARG A 416 6.36 0.05 15.12
CA ARG A 416 7.44 0.30 16.09
C ARG A 416 7.64 -0.98 16.91
N GLY A 417 8.84 -1.21 17.45
CA GLY A 417 9.13 -2.40 18.26
C GLY A 417 10.50 -3.04 17.99
N ASN A 418 10.91 -3.94 18.88
CA ASN A 418 12.12 -4.75 18.71
C ASN A 418 11.90 -5.94 17.77
N SER A 419 10.65 -6.37 17.61
CA SER A 419 10.26 -7.40 16.64
C SER A 419 10.05 -6.79 15.25
N THR A 420 10.21 -7.62 14.21
CA THR A 420 9.76 -7.30 12.85
C THR A 420 8.49 -8.06 12.47
N LEU A 421 7.96 -8.89 13.39
CA LEU A 421 6.83 -9.81 13.16
C LEU A 421 7.04 -10.78 11.98
N GLY A 422 8.28 -10.93 11.52
CA GLY A 422 8.64 -11.72 10.34
C GLY A 422 8.45 -10.99 9.00
N LEU A 423 8.18 -9.69 9.02
CA LEU A 423 8.06 -8.87 7.82
C LEU A 423 9.43 -8.35 7.37
N SER A 424 9.62 -8.23 6.05
CA SER A 424 10.81 -7.62 5.44
C SER A 424 10.83 -6.09 5.54
N GLN A 425 9.67 -5.49 5.81
CA GLN A 425 9.50 -4.05 5.99
C GLN A 425 8.62 -3.75 7.19
N THR A 426 8.86 -2.61 7.85
CA THR A 426 8.07 -2.14 8.99
C THR A 426 7.36 -0.82 8.72
N GLU A 427 7.39 -0.31 7.49
CA GLU A 427 6.80 0.95 7.07
C GLU A 427 5.90 0.77 5.84
N GLY A 428 5.01 1.73 5.59
CA GLY A 428 4.13 1.73 4.42
C GLY A 428 3.02 0.68 4.47
N LEU A 429 2.66 0.19 5.67
CA LEU A 429 1.69 -0.89 5.88
C LEU A 429 0.23 -0.39 5.87
N SER A 430 -0.01 0.86 6.25
CA SER A 430 -1.31 1.53 6.21
C SER A 430 -1.28 2.67 5.20
N ILE A 431 -2.36 2.85 4.45
CA ILE A 431 -2.56 3.96 3.51
C ILE A 431 -3.92 4.59 3.62
N ILE A 432 -4.07 5.77 3.03
CA ILE A 432 -5.36 6.42 2.88
C ILE A 432 -6.11 5.73 1.73
N ALA A 433 -7.35 5.33 1.97
CA ALA A 433 -8.26 4.87 0.93
C ALA A 433 -8.79 6.11 0.19
N GLU A 434 -8.14 6.48 -0.91
CA GLU A 434 -8.45 7.73 -1.61
C GLU A 434 -9.77 7.61 -2.39
N ARG A 435 -10.72 8.51 -2.10
CA ARG A 435 -11.97 8.66 -2.86
C ARG A 435 -11.87 9.77 -3.91
N ILE A 436 -10.90 9.64 -4.83
CA ILE A 436 -10.84 10.50 -6.02
C ILE A 436 -12.05 10.20 -6.91
N ASN A 437 -12.25 8.91 -7.16
CA ASN A 437 -13.42 8.31 -7.79
C ASN A 437 -13.54 6.88 -7.26
N TYR A 438 -14.64 6.20 -7.61
CA TYR A 438 -14.91 4.87 -7.08
C TYR A 438 -13.97 3.78 -7.59
N CYS A 439 -13.50 3.87 -8.85
CA CYS A 439 -12.48 2.96 -9.38
C CYS A 439 -11.16 3.03 -8.58
N ARG A 440 -10.70 4.23 -8.21
CA ARG A 440 -9.53 4.41 -7.34
C ARG A 440 -9.74 3.76 -5.99
N TYR A 441 -10.91 3.95 -5.40
CA TYR A 441 -11.28 3.38 -4.11
C TYR A 441 -11.24 1.85 -4.15
N LEU A 442 -11.95 1.21 -5.10
CA LEU A 442 -11.95 -0.25 -5.26
C LEU A 442 -10.56 -0.82 -5.56
N ALA A 443 -9.74 -0.11 -6.35
CA ALA A 443 -8.38 -0.55 -6.66
C ALA A 443 -7.54 -0.80 -5.40
N HIS A 444 -7.72 0.00 -4.34
CA HIS A 444 -6.92 -0.11 -3.13
C HIS A 444 -7.08 -1.49 -2.45
N PHE A 445 -8.29 -2.03 -2.42
CA PHE A 445 -8.58 -3.31 -1.77
C PHE A 445 -7.99 -4.51 -2.51
N ARG A 446 -7.74 -4.39 -3.82
CA ARG A 446 -7.10 -5.46 -4.61
C ARG A 446 -5.64 -5.17 -4.95
N SER A 447 -5.11 -4.05 -4.50
CA SER A 447 -3.73 -3.66 -4.72
C SER A 447 -2.81 -4.46 -3.81
N VAL A 448 -1.78 -5.05 -4.42
CA VAL A 448 -0.81 -5.90 -3.76
C VAL A 448 0.58 -5.32 -4.03
N HIS A 449 1.35 -5.09 -2.98
CA HIS A 449 2.69 -4.51 -3.10
C HIS A 449 3.77 -5.53 -2.72
N ARG A 450 4.82 -5.64 -3.54
CA ARG A 450 5.94 -6.58 -3.31
C ARG A 450 6.77 -6.25 -2.06
N GLY A 451 6.87 -4.97 -1.73
CA GLY A 451 7.57 -4.43 -0.55
C GLY A 451 8.48 -3.26 -0.92
N ALA A 452 8.55 -2.23 -0.07
CA ALA A 452 9.38 -1.05 -0.24
C ALA A 452 10.87 -1.40 -0.36
N PHE A 453 11.30 -2.47 0.30
CA PHE A 453 12.65 -3.02 0.15
C PHE A 453 13.04 -3.30 -1.32
N PHE A 454 12.10 -3.73 -2.16
CA PHE A 454 12.36 -4.02 -3.57
C PHE A 454 12.36 -2.78 -4.46
N THR A 455 11.89 -1.62 -3.96
CA THR A 455 11.90 -0.37 -4.73
C THR A 455 13.31 0.21 -4.88
N THR A 456 14.21 -0.08 -3.93
CA THR A 456 15.60 0.37 -3.92
C THR A 456 16.55 -0.60 -4.64
N MET A 457 16.08 -1.82 -4.92
CA MET A 457 16.85 -2.80 -5.68
C MET A 457 16.99 -2.37 -7.14
N LYS A 458 18.21 -2.49 -7.67
CA LYS A 458 18.53 -2.20 -9.08
C LYS A 458 18.13 -3.34 -10.03
N THR A 459 17.89 -4.53 -9.51
CA THR A 459 17.52 -5.70 -10.32
C THR A 459 16.08 -5.59 -10.82
N THR A 460 15.85 -5.92 -12.09
CA THR A 460 14.53 -5.86 -12.73
C THR A 460 13.74 -7.16 -12.64
N ALA A 461 14.38 -8.28 -12.29
CA ALA A 461 13.76 -9.62 -12.25
C ALA A 461 12.47 -9.64 -11.41
N VAL A 462 12.47 -8.94 -10.26
CA VAL A 462 11.32 -8.81 -9.35
C VAL A 462 10.14 -8.05 -9.93
N ARG A 463 10.32 -7.38 -11.08
CA ARG A 463 9.31 -6.56 -11.76
C ARG A 463 8.70 -7.26 -12.98
N TYR A 464 9.25 -8.41 -13.38
CA TYR A 464 8.77 -9.12 -14.55
C TYR A 464 7.45 -9.81 -14.27
N LEU A 465 6.57 -9.76 -15.27
CA LEU A 465 5.38 -10.59 -15.29
C LEU A 465 5.81 -12.03 -15.63
N LEU A 466 5.47 -12.96 -14.75
CA LEU A 466 5.79 -14.38 -14.92
C LEU A 466 4.52 -15.20 -15.24
N PRO A 467 4.60 -16.28 -16.03
CA PRO A 467 3.43 -17.07 -16.44
C PRO A 467 2.59 -17.63 -15.29
N GLU A 468 3.21 -17.96 -14.16
CA GLU A 468 2.55 -18.46 -12.94
C GLU A 468 1.59 -17.42 -12.33
N SER A 469 1.66 -16.17 -12.79
CA SER A 469 0.75 -15.09 -12.38
C SER A 469 -0.64 -15.19 -13.01
N TRP A 470 -0.80 -16.01 -14.04
CA TRP A 470 -2.04 -16.13 -14.80
C TRP A 470 -3.23 -16.46 -13.90
N GLY A 471 -4.25 -15.60 -13.92
CA GLY A 471 -5.47 -15.76 -13.13
C GLY A 471 -5.34 -15.38 -11.64
N PHE A 472 -4.14 -15.01 -11.17
CA PHE A 472 -3.91 -14.52 -9.80
C PHE A 472 -3.61 -13.03 -9.77
N MET A 473 -2.70 -12.57 -10.62
CA MET A 473 -2.28 -11.18 -10.74
C MET A 473 -2.58 -10.67 -12.14
N CYS A 474 -3.16 -9.48 -12.22
CA CYS A 474 -3.50 -8.87 -13.49
C CYS A 474 -2.23 -8.49 -14.26
N PRO A 475 -2.08 -8.90 -15.53
CA PRO A 475 -0.91 -8.59 -16.35
C PRO A 475 -0.86 -7.13 -16.80
N VAL A 476 -1.99 -6.42 -16.75
CA VAL A 476 -2.15 -5.05 -17.26
C VAL A 476 -2.12 -4.02 -16.12
N HIS A 477 -2.72 -4.34 -14.97
CA HIS A 477 -3.03 -3.35 -13.95
C HIS A 477 -1.85 -3.13 -12.99
N THR A 478 -0.84 -2.42 -13.48
CA THR A 478 0.30 -1.91 -12.71
C THR A 478 0.54 -0.44 -13.06
N PRO A 479 0.99 0.43 -12.14
CA PRO A 479 1.31 1.80 -12.50
C PRO A 479 2.60 1.86 -13.32
N ASP A 480 2.77 2.94 -14.08
CA ASP A 480 4.05 3.28 -14.71
C ASP A 480 5.06 3.86 -13.70
N GLY A 481 6.31 4.05 -14.16
CA GLY A 481 7.37 4.65 -13.36
C GLY A 481 7.98 3.70 -12.30
N GLY A 482 8.43 4.26 -11.18
CA GLY A 482 9.24 3.53 -10.19
C GLY A 482 8.54 2.35 -9.51
N LEU A 483 7.20 2.28 -9.56
CA LEU A 483 6.40 1.20 -8.97
C LEU A 483 5.95 0.13 -9.99
N CYS A 484 6.32 0.27 -11.27
CA CYS A 484 5.98 -0.69 -12.31
C CYS A 484 6.47 -2.11 -11.96
N GLY A 485 5.57 -3.09 -11.98
CA GLY A 485 5.82 -4.48 -11.60
C GLY A 485 5.91 -4.75 -10.09
N LEU A 486 6.00 -3.72 -9.24
CA LEU A 486 6.06 -3.87 -7.77
C LEU A 486 4.71 -3.63 -7.10
N LEU A 487 3.90 -2.73 -7.66
CA LEU A 487 2.51 -2.53 -7.27
C LEU A 487 1.63 -3.14 -8.36
N THR A 488 1.04 -4.29 -8.07
CA THR A 488 0.15 -5.01 -8.97
C THR A 488 -1.23 -5.13 -8.33
N HIS A 489 -2.20 -5.67 -9.07
CA HIS A 489 -3.54 -5.88 -8.57
C HIS A 489 -3.96 -7.31 -8.84
N LEU A 490 -4.71 -7.89 -7.91
CA LEU A 490 -5.28 -9.22 -8.08
C LEU A 490 -6.17 -9.28 -9.32
N ALA A 491 -6.15 -10.42 -9.99
CA ALA A 491 -7.18 -10.78 -10.96
C ALA A 491 -8.55 -10.80 -10.27
N ARG A 492 -9.62 -10.63 -11.05
CA ARG A 492 -10.97 -10.49 -10.49
C ARG A 492 -11.39 -11.68 -9.64
N PHE A 493 -11.24 -12.89 -10.16
CA PHE A 493 -11.69 -14.13 -9.51
C PHE A 493 -10.66 -14.76 -8.56
N CYS A 494 -9.54 -14.07 -8.31
CA CYS A 494 -8.56 -14.55 -7.35
C CYS A 494 -9.10 -14.35 -5.93
N GLU A 495 -9.30 -15.42 -5.19
CA GLU A 495 -9.67 -15.40 -3.79
C GLU A 495 -8.43 -15.50 -2.90
N ILE A 496 -8.54 -14.97 -1.69
CA ILE A 496 -7.54 -15.16 -0.64
C ILE A 496 -8.17 -15.99 0.45
N VAL A 497 -7.56 -17.12 0.80
CA VAL A 497 -8.05 -17.96 1.90
C VAL A 497 -7.89 -17.20 3.22
N THR A 498 -9.00 -16.91 3.88
CA THR A 498 -9.04 -16.27 5.20
C THR A 498 -9.46 -17.27 6.26
N GLY A 499 -8.63 -17.43 7.30
CA GLY A 499 -8.88 -18.35 8.41
C GLY A 499 -8.34 -19.77 8.25
N ASP A 500 -8.34 -20.51 9.35
CA ASP A 500 -7.82 -21.87 9.42
C ASP A 500 -8.87 -22.87 8.90
N SER A 501 -8.48 -23.69 7.93
CA SER A 501 -9.37 -24.74 7.40
C SER A 501 -9.14 -26.08 8.12
N GLN A 502 -10.22 -26.76 8.50
CA GLN A 502 -10.17 -28.12 9.07
C GLN A 502 -10.06 -29.16 7.95
N GLY A 503 -9.37 -30.28 8.18
CA GLY A 503 -9.19 -31.31 7.14
C GLY A 503 -7.89 -32.12 7.27
N PHE A 504 -7.00 -31.72 8.17
CA PHE A 504 -5.70 -32.37 8.36
C PHE A 504 -5.82 -33.88 8.63
N LYS A 505 -6.73 -34.28 9.52
CA LYS A 505 -6.90 -35.69 9.91
C LYS A 505 -7.40 -36.54 8.74
N GLU A 506 -8.35 -36.00 8.00
CA GLU A 506 -8.97 -36.63 6.83
C GLU A 506 -7.94 -36.83 5.72
N ILE A 507 -7.07 -35.83 5.48
CA ILE A 507 -5.98 -35.90 4.49
C ILE A 507 -4.98 -36.99 4.88
N VAL A 508 -4.54 -37.02 6.14
CA VAL A 508 -3.62 -38.04 6.65
C VAL A 508 -4.23 -39.43 6.53
N GLN A 509 -5.52 -39.58 6.88
CA GLN A 509 -6.24 -40.84 6.76
C GLN A 509 -6.32 -41.33 5.30
N ILE A 510 -6.61 -40.43 4.34
CA ILE A 510 -6.63 -40.78 2.92
C ILE A 510 -5.25 -41.29 2.49
N PHE A 511 -4.16 -40.58 2.79
CA PHE A 511 -2.82 -41.07 2.45
C PHE A 511 -2.49 -42.41 3.10
N THR A 512 -2.93 -42.62 4.35
CA THR A 512 -2.70 -43.86 5.10
C THR A 512 -3.43 -45.04 4.44
N ASN A 513 -4.66 -44.82 3.98
CA ASN A 513 -5.43 -45.82 3.22
C ASN A 513 -4.76 -46.22 1.89
N TYR A 514 -3.96 -45.33 1.31
CA TYR A 514 -3.17 -45.58 0.10
C TYR A 514 -1.73 -46.05 0.40
N GLY A 515 -1.43 -46.45 1.63
CA GLY A 515 -0.17 -47.08 2.00
C GLY A 515 0.97 -46.10 2.37
N MET A 516 0.63 -44.89 2.82
CA MET A 516 1.61 -43.99 3.43
C MET A 516 2.13 -44.56 4.75
N VAL A 517 3.45 -44.51 4.94
CA VAL A 517 4.12 -44.85 6.21
C VAL A 517 4.45 -43.57 7.00
N PRO A 518 4.39 -43.58 8.34
CA PRO A 518 4.44 -42.37 9.18
C PRO A 518 5.87 -41.85 9.45
N PHE A 519 6.84 -42.19 8.61
CA PHE A 519 8.23 -41.74 8.73
C PHE A 519 8.76 -41.30 7.36
N LEU A 520 9.83 -40.50 7.37
CA LEU A 520 10.45 -39.99 6.15
C LEU A 520 11.26 -41.10 5.46
N GLY A 521 10.63 -41.76 4.49
CA GLY A 521 11.23 -42.84 3.70
C GLY A 521 12.40 -42.37 2.83
N SER A 522 13.10 -43.31 2.22
CA SER A 522 14.14 -43.05 1.21
C SER A 522 13.94 -43.98 0.00
N GLY A 523 14.66 -43.74 -1.10
CA GLY A 523 14.47 -44.51 -2.35
C GLY A 523 13.17 -44.14 -3.07
N ASP A 524 12.35 -45.14 -3.41
CA ASP A 524 11.06 -45.02 -4.15
C ASP A 524 9.90 -44.43 -3.30
N MET A 525 10.24 -43.65 -2.27
CA MET A 525 9.29 -43.10 -1.30
C MET A 525 9.20 -41.59 -1.47
N VAL A 526 7.98 -41.11 -1.72
CA VAL A 526 7.64 -39.69 -1.89
C VAL A 526 7.24 -39.11 -0.55
N PRO A 527 7.97 -38.10 -0.04
CA PRO A 527 7.58 -37.36 1.16
C PRO A 527 6.23 -36.66 0.98
N VAL A 528 5.36 -36.79 1.97
CA VAL A 528 4.08 -36.09 2.04
C VAL A 528 4.16 -35.03 3.12
N ILE A 529 3.90 -33.78 2.73
CA ILE A 529 3.95 -32.61 3.61
C ILE A 529 2.58 -31.94 3.64
N VAL A 530 2.01 -31.75 4.83
CA VAL A 530 0.71 -31.08 5.02
C VAL A 530 0.90 -29.88 5.94
N ASP A 531 0.68 -28.66 5.41
CA ASP A 531 0.95 -27.39 6.11
C ASP A 531 2.33 -27.33 6.81
N GLY A 532 3.36 -27.83 6.14
CA GLY A 532 4.74 -27.84 6.66
C GLY A 532 5.06 -29.01 7.59
N ARG A 533 4.08 -29.83 7.95
CA ARG A 533 4.28 -31.06 8.71
C ARG A 533 4.71 -32.19 7.79
N VAL A 534 5.85 -32.81 8.09
CA VAL A 534 6.23 -34.07 7.46
C VAL A 534 5.37 -35.18 8.09
N VAL A 535 4.32 -35.60 7.38
CA VAL A 535 3.35 -36.58 7.90
C VAL A 535 3.79 -38.02 7.63
N GLY A 536 4.57 -38.24 6.58
CA GLY A 536 5.02 -39.57 6.20
C GLY A 536 5.59 -39.62 4.79
N SER A 537 5.67 -40.83 4.22
CA SER A 537 6.04 -41.05 2.83
C SER A 537 5.20 -42.15 2.19
N ILE A 538 4.91 -42.02 0.90
CA ILE A 538 4.13 -42.97 0.10
C ILE A 538 4.99 -43.52 -1.04
N ARG A 539 4.77 -44.76 -1.48
CA ARG A 539 5.50 -45.29 -2.66
C ARG A 539 5.12 -44.51 -3.91
N GLU A 540 6.09 -44.17 -4.76
CA GLU A 540 5.88 -43.38 -5.99
C GLU A 540 4.74 -43.94 -6.84
N ARG A 541 4.73 -45.27 -7.07
CA ARG A 541 3.69 -45.95 -7.86
C ARG A 541 2.25 -45.76 -7.36
N LEU A 542 2.06 -45.39 -6.10
CA LEU A 542 0.73 -45.18 -5.49
C LEU A 542 0.39 -43.69 -5.32
N SER A 543 1.36 -42.80 -5.55
CA SER A 543 1.24 -41.35 -5.30
C SER A 543 0.11 -40.71 -6.12
N SER A 544 0.05 -40.96 -7.43
CA SER A 544 -0.96 -40.37 -8.32
C SER A 544 -2.39 -40.79 -7.97
N ALA A 545 -2.58 -42.05 -7.55
CA ALA A 545 -3.89 -42.53 -7.11
C ALA A 545 -4.34 -41.86 -5.81
N ALA A 546 -3.42 -41.63 -4.87
CA ALA A 546 -3.71 -40.91 -3.63
C ALA A 546 -4.05 -39.43 -3.89
N VAL A 547 -3.34 -38.77 -4.82
CA VAL A 547 -3.63 -37.38 -5.22
C VAL A 547 -5.01 -37.24 -5.86
N GLU A 548 -5.40 -38.16 -6.75
CA GLU A 548 -6.75 -38.16 -7.35
C GLU A 548 -7.86 -38.45 -6.32
N ALA A 549 -7.59 -39.31 -5.33
CA ALA A 549 -8.50 -39.52 -4.22
C ALA A 549 -8.70 -38.25 -3.39
N LEU A 550 -7.63 -37.48 -3.13
CA LEU A 550 -7.71 -36.18 -2.45
C LEU A 550 -8.47 -35.14 -3.27
N LYS A 551 -8.20 -35.02 -4.57
CA LYS A 551 -8.97 -34.11 -5.44
C LYS A 551 -10.46 -34.47 -5.45
N THR A 552 -10.79 -35.76 -5.42
CA THR A 552 -12.17 -36.23 -5.29
C THR A 552 -12.77 -35.88 -3.93
N ALA A 553 -12.01 -36.04 -2.85
CA ALA A 553 -12.43 -35.64 -1.50
C ALA A 553 -12.66 -34.12 -1.40
N ARG A 554 -11.83 -33.31 -2.07
CA ARG A 554 -11.97 -31.84 -2.19
C ARG A 554 -13.28 -31.46 -2.86
N ARG A 555 -13.60 -32.09 -4.00
CA ARG A 555 -14.87 -31.87 -4.71
C ARG A 555 -16.09 -32.21 -3.86
N LYS A 556 -16.06 -33.36 -3.20
CA LYS A 556 -17.13 -33.83 -2.31
C LYS A 556 -17.26 -33.03 -1.00
N GLY A 557 -16.33 -32.11 -0.72
CA GLY A 557 -16.31 -31.33 0.52
C GLY A 557 -15.90 -32.12 1.76
N ILE A 558 -15.29 -33.31 1.60
CA ILE A 558 -14.71 -34.08 2.71
C ILE A 558 -13.49 -33.35 3.28
N ILE A 559 -12.72 -32.71 2.40
CA ILE A 559 -11.67 -31.76 2.75
C ILE A 559 -12.04 -30.38 2.21
N PRO A 560 -11.44 -29.28 2.70
CA PRO A 560 -11.78 -27.93 2.28
C PRO A 560 -11.69 -27.74 0.77
N LYS A 561 -12.69 -27.09 0.18
CA LYS A 561 -12.71 -26.78 -1.27
C LYS A 561 -11.52 -25.92 -1.72
N MET A 562 -10.98 -25.11 -0.80
CA MET A 562 -9.82 -24.23 -1.00
C MET A 562 -8.48 -24.91 -0.62
N ALA A 563 -8.45 -26.23 -0.40
CA ALA A 563 -7.20 -26.96 -0.18
C ALA A 563 -6.39 -26.98 -1.49
N GLU A 564 -5.13 -26.53 -1.42
CA GLU A 564 -4.19 -26.59 -2.55
C GLU A 564 -3.42 -27.92 -2.48
N ILE A 565 -3.42 -28.68 -3.57
CA ILE A 565 -2.80 -30.00 -3.64
C ILE A 565 -1.74 -29.96 -4.74
N ALA A 566 -0.46 -29.85 -4.36
CA ALA A 566 0.65 -29.74 -5.28
C ALA A 566 1.47 -31.05 -5.31
N ASP A 567 1.44 -31.74 -6.44
CA ASP A 567 2.22 -32.96 -6.71
C ASP A 567 3.48 -32.59 -7.50
N LEU A 568 4.62 -32.43 -6.82
CA LEU A 568 5.85 -31.92 -7.42
C LEU A 568 6.63 -33.07 -8.08
N PRO A 569 6.98 -32.98 -9.38
CA PRO A 569 7.74 -34.01 -10.09
C PRO A 569 9.22 -34.00 -9.68
N ALA A 570 9.91 -35.12 -9.92
CA ALA A 570 11.37 -35.20 -9.78
C ALA A 570 12.08 -34.39 -10.89
N GLY A 571 13.32 -33.96 -10.63
CA GLY A 571 14.17 -33.24 -11.58
C GLY A 571 14.38 -31.80 -11.14
N SER A 572 13.61 -30.85 -11.69
CA SER A 572 13.71 -29.45 -11.27
C SER A 572 13.41 -29.25 -9.78
N PHE A 573 12.57 -30.11 -9.20
CA PHE A 573 12.19 -30.11 -7.79
C PHE A 573 12.55 -31.42 -7.10
N THR A 574 12.62 -31.38 -5.77
CA THR A 574 12.57 -32.60 -4.95
C THR A 574 11.19 -33.23 -5.09
N ARG A 575 11.13 -34.48 -5.56
CA ARG A 575 9.89 -35.26 -5.64
C ARG A 575 9.18 -35.26 -4.29
N SER A 576 7.97 -34.70 -4.23
CA SER A 576 7.22 -34.52 -2.98
C SER A 576 5.76 -34.17 -3.26
N ILE A 577 4.89 -34.43 -2.28
CA ILE A 577 3.49 -33.99 -2.31
C ILE A 577 3.28 -32.96 -1.21
N TYR A 578 2.83 -31.77 -1.57
CA TYR A 578 2.46 -30.72 -0.64
C TYR A 578 0.94 -30.52 -0.63
N VAL A 579 0.35 -30.48 0.56
CA VAL A 579 -1.04 -30.08 0.76
C VAL A 579 -1.09 -28.89 1.71
N PHE A 580 -1.78 -27.83 1.29
CA PHE A 580 -1.90 -26.60 2.09
C PHE A 580 -3.36 -26.30 2.44
N LEU A 581 -3.61 -26.00 3.71
CA LEU A 581 -4.91 -25.61 4.28
C LEU A 581 -4.84 -24.26 4.98
N ASN A 582 -3.65 -23.76 5.26
CA ASN A 582 -3.37 -22.46 5.87
C ASN A 582 -4.02 -21.26 5.13
N GLN A 583 -4.21 -20.17 5.87
CA GLN A 583 -4.66 -18.87 5.34
C GLN A 583 -3.57 -18.13 4.53
N GLN A 584 -3.91 -16.99 3.94
CA GLN A 584 -3.05 -16.12 3.09
C GLN A 584 -2.75 -16.65 1.68
N ARG A 585 -3.22 -17.86 1.34
CA ARG A 585 -3.05 -18.45 0.01
C ARG A 585 -3.95 -17.78 -1.01
N MET A 586 -3.42 -17.61 -2.21
CA MET A 586 -4.20 -17.23 -3.39
C MET A 586 -4.83 -18.48 -3.99
N MET A 587 -6.13 -18.44 -4.24
CA MET A 587 -6.86 -19.52 -4.91
C MET A 587 -7.68 -18.90 -6.05
N ARG A 588 -7.85 -19.60 -7.16
CA ARG A 588 -8.73 -19.13 -8.23
C ARG A 588 -9.62 -20.26 -8.75
N PRO A 589 -10.83 -19.95 -9.22
CA PRO A 589 -11.70 -20.95 -9.81
C PRO A 589 -11.26 -21.33 -11.22
N VAL A 590 -11.37 -22.62 -11.53
CA VAL A 590 -11.20 -23.24 -12.85
C VAL A 590 -12.31 -24.27 -13.06
N PHE A 591 -12.67 -24.56 -14.31
CA PHE A 591 -13.68 -25.58 -14.60
C PHE A 591 -13.01 -26.92 -14.92
N ASN A 592 -13.39 -27.98 -14.21
CA ASN A 592 -12.93 -29.34 -14.48
C ASN A 592 -13.82 -29.99 -15.53
N VAL A 593 -13.25 -30.35 -16.69
CA VAL A 593 -14.01 -30.89 -17.84
C VAL A 593 -14.55 -32.29 -17.55
N LYS A 594 -13.79 -33.14 -16.86
CA LYS A 594 -14.21 -34.52 -16.54
C LYS A 594 -15.29 -34.57 -15.46
N ALA A 595 -15.17 -33.70 -14.46
CA ALA A 595 -16.13 -33.64 -13.35
C ALA A 595 -17.35 -32.76 -13.65
N GLN A 596 -17.28 -31.89 -14.67
CA GLN A 596 -18.32 -30.90 -15.00
C GLN A 596 -18.65 -29.95 -13.83
N GLU A 597 -17.63 -29.58 -13.05
CA GLU A 597 -17.76 -28.75 -11.85
C GLU A 597 -16.61 -27.73 -11.74
N GLN A 598 -16.84 -26.65 -10.99
CA GLN A 598 -15.81 -25.67 -10.66
C GLN A 598 -14.94 -26.17 -9.51
N GLU A 599 -13.62 -26.11 -9.69
CA GLU A 599 -12.61 -26.39 -8.67
C GLU A 599 -11.74 -25.14 -8.42
N TYR A 600 -11.06 -25.11 -7.28
CA TYR A 600 -10.10 -24.06 -6.96
C TYR A 600 -8.66 -24.56 -7.13
N ALA A 601 -7.84 -23.76 -7.81
CA ALA A 601 -6.41 -24.02 -7.99
C ALA A 601 -5.59 -22.94 -7.29
N GLY A 602 -4.54 -23.36 -6.59
CA GLY A 602 -3.51 -22.47 -6.05
C GLY A 602 -2.36 -22.28 -7.04
N PRO A 603 -1.48 -21.29 -6.82
CA PRO A 603 -0.43 -20.94 -7.77
C PRO A 603 0.69 -21.98 -7.88
N LEU A 604 0.91 -22.83 -6.86
CA LEU A 604 1.88 -23.92 -6.94
C LEU A 604 1.27 -25.13 -7.65
N GLU A 605 0.01 -25.47 -7.34
CA GLU A 605 -0.74 -26.53 -8.04
C GLU A 605 -0.85 -26.23 -9.55
N GLN A 606 -1.12 -24.98 -9.92
CA GLN A 606 -1.32 -24.56 -11.32
C GLN A 606 -0.13 -24.83 -12.24
N ILE A 607 1.12 -24.82 -11.73
CA ILE A 607 2.31 -25.09 -12.57
C ILE A 607 2.21 -26.44 -13.28
N PHE A 608 1.55 -27.40 -12.63
CA PHE A 608 1.43 -28.78 -13.09
C PHE A 608 0.04 -29.11 -13.64
N MET A 609 -0.83 -28.10 -13.84
CA MET A 609 -2.16 -28.26 -14.41
C MET A 609 -2.19 -27.86 -15.88
N ASP A 610 -2.91 -28.63 -16.70
CA ASP A 610 -3.18 -28.27 -18.09
C ASP A 610 -4.57 -27.61 -18.20
N ILE A 611 -4.57 -26.28 -18.37
CA ILE A 611 -5.78 -25.44 -18.37
C ILE A 611 -5.93 -24.77 -19.75
N ALA A 612 -7.08 -24.94 -20.39
CA ALA A 612 -7.43 -24.24 -21.63
C ALA A 612 -7.83 -22.79 -21.34
N SER A 613 -7.26 -21.84 -22.09
CA SER A 613 -7.53 -20.41 -21.92
C SER A 613 -8.92 -20.00 -22.41
N ASN A 614 -9.44 -20.67 -23.45
CA ASN A 614 -10.78 -20.42 -23.96
C ASN A 614 -11.80 -21.18 -23.08
N PRO A 615 -12.78 -20.48 -22.46
CA PRO A 615 -13.83 -21.12 -21.68
C PRO A 615 -14.68 -22.13 -22.45
N LYS A 616 -14.66 -22.13 -23.79
CA LYS A 616 -15.40 -23.09 -24.63
C LYS A 616 -14.57 -24.30 -25.07
N ASP A 617 -13.28 -24.34 -24.77
CA ASP A 617 -12.38 -25.42 -25.19
C ASP A 617 -12.38 -26.56 -24.15
N GLU A 618 -12.69 -27.77 -24.62
CA GLU A 618 -12.76 -29.00 -23.82
C GLU A 618 -11.62 -29.99 -24.13
N SER A 619 -10.61 -29.58 -24.89
CA SER A 619 -9.47 -30.44 -25.28
C SER A 619 -8.52 -30.78 -24.12
N LYS A 620 -8.55 -29.99 -23.04
CA LYS A 620 -7.68 -30.12 -21.87
C LYS A 620 -8.46 -30.56 -20.63
N ALA A 621 -7.75 -31.00 -19.59
CA ALA A 621 -8.38 -31.47 -18.34
C ALA A 621 -9.18 -30.37 -17.62
N TYR A 622 -8.72 -29.13 -17.72
CA TYR A 622 -9.34 -27.95 -17.13
C TYR A 622 -9.52 -26.85 -18.19
N ARG A 623 -10.44 -25.92 -17.95
CA ARG A 623 -10.64 -24.71 -18.76
C ARG A 623 -10.95 -23.49 -17.89
N GLU A 624 -10.69 -22.30 -18.41
CA GLU A 624 -11.02 -21.04 -17.73
C GLU A 624 -12.53 -20.85 -17.56
N ILE A 625 -12.94 -20.21 -16.44
CA ILE A 625 -14.37 -19.93 -16.19
C ILE A 625 -14.91 -18.75 -17.01
N HIS A 626 -14.03 -17.84 -17.43
CA HIS A 626 -14.40 -16.61 -18.11
C HIS A 626 -13.25 -16.08 -18.97
N HIS A 627 -13.57 -15.41 -20.09
CA HIS A 627 -12.57 -14.85 -21.02
C HIS A 627 -11.65 -13.81 -20.37
N THR A 628 -12.17 -13.05 -19.41
CA THR A 628 -11.43 -12.00 -18.69
C THR A 628 -10.81 -12.48 -17.38
N ALA A 629 -10.77 -13.80 -17.12
CA ALA A 629 -10.36 -14.33 -15.81
C ALA A 629 -8.96 -13.89 -15.34
N MET A 630 -8.05 -13.62 -16.28
CA MET A 630 -6.71 -13.10 -16.00
C MET A 630 -6.66 -11.61 -15.63
N LEU A 631 -7.71 -10.82 -15.93
CA LEU A 631 -7.73 -9.38 -15.73
C LEU A 631 -8.25 -9.02 -14.34
N SER A 632 -7.76 -7.89 -13.80
CA SER A 632 -8.39 -7.24 -12.64
C SER A 632 -9.68 -6.55 -13.05
N LEU A 633 -10.57 -6.26 -12.10
CA LEU A 633 -11.83 -5.53 -12.32
C LEU A 633 -11.67 -4.27 -13.18
N ILE A 634 -10.69 -3.40 -12.89
CA ILE A 634 -10.49 -2.14 -13.64
C ILE A 634 -9.99 -2.40 -15.07
N ALA A 635 -9.09 -3.37 -15.23
CA ALA A 635 -8.60 -3.73 -16.56
C ALA A 635 -9.73 -4.30 -17.43
N SER A 636 -10.65 -5.08 -16.85
CA SER A 636 -11.82 -5.60 -17.56
C SER A 636 -12.88 -4.55 -17.91
N LEU A 637 -12.78 -3.30 -17.44
CA LEU A 637 -13.67 -2.20 -17.86
C LEU A 637 -13.25 -1.57 -19.19
N THR A 638 -12.06 -1.90 -19.71
CA THR A 638 -11.55 -1.37 -20.97
C THR A 638 -12.21 -2.12 -22.12
N PRO A 639 -13.05 -1.46 -22.95
CA PRO A 639 -13.70 -2.11 -24.08
C PRO A 639 -12.66 -2.53 -25.12
N PHE A 640 -12.85 -3.71 -25.72
CA PHE A 640 -11.97 -4.24 -26.79
C PHE A 640 -10.46 -4.14 -26.46
N SER A 641 -10.09 -4.44 -25.21
CA SER A 641 -8.71 -4.27 -24.74
C SER A 641 -7.70 -5.17 -25.47
N ASP A 642 -8.17 -6.27 -26.05
CA ASP A 642 -7.46 -7.20 -26.93
C ASP A 642 -7.05 -6.59 -28.29
N TYR A 643 -7.67 -5.48 -28.69
CA TYR A 643 -7.32 -4.72 -29.92
C TYR A 643 -6.36 -3.56 -29.66
N ASN A 644 -5.96 -3.33 -28.41
CA ASN A 644 -5.01 -2.28 -28.06
C ASN A 644 -3.62 -2.86 -27.77
N GLN A 645 -2.58 -2.07 -28.02
CA GLN A 645 -1.25 -2.39 -27.51
C GLN A 645 -1.23 -2.42 -25.97
N SER A 646 -0.56 -3.41 -25.37
CA SER A 646 -0.53 -3.63 -23.91
C SER A 646 -0.24 -2.37 -23.05
N PRO A 647 0.73 -1.50 -23.37
CA PRO A 647 0.99 -0.29 -22.58
C PRO A 647 -0.21 0.66 -22.49
N ARG A 648 -1.10 0.65 -23.49
CA ARG A 648 -2.30 1.51 -23.54
C ARG A 648 -3.34 1.04 -22.55
N ASN A 649 -3.54 -0.27 -22.44
CA ASN A 649 -4.42 -0.87 -21.42
C ASN A 649 -3.88 -0.59 -20.00
N MET A 650 -2.55 -0.65 -19.82
CA MET A 650 -1.90 -0.30 -18.55
C MET A 650 -2.14 1.18 -18.19
N TYR A 651 -1.94 2.09 -19.15
CA TYR A 651 -2.22 3.51 -18.97
C TYR A 651 -3.70 3.78 -18.69
N GLN A 652 -4.61 3.07 -19.35
CA GLN A 652 -6.03 3.21 -19.06
C GLN A 652 -6.35 2.88 -17.60
N CYS A 653 -5.80 1.80 -17.07
CA CYS A 653 -6.00 1.45 -15.65
C CYS A 653 -5.56 2.60 -14.73
N GLN A 654 -4.48 3.30 -15.07
CA GLN A 654 -4.01 4.47 -14.33
C GLN A 654 -4.91 5.69 -14.51
N MET A 655 -5.34 5.97 -15.75
CA MET A 655 -6.17 7.14 -16.07
C MET A 655 -7.58 7.00 -15.47
N ALA A 656 -8.18 5.82 -15.52
CA ALA A 656 -9.45 5.53 -14.87
C ALA A 656 -9.41 5.85 -13.36
N LYS A 657 -8.29 5.55 -12.68
CA LYS A 657 -8.07 5.87 -11.26
C LYS A 657 -7.75 7.35 -10.97
N GLN A 658 -7.50 8.16 -11.99
CA GLN A 658 -7.16 9.59 -11.88
C GLN A 658 -8.26 10.51 -12.43
N THR A 659 -9.30 9.94 -13.02
CA THR A 659 -10.43 10.64 -13.61
C THR A 659 -11.29 11.30 -12.55
N MET A 660 -11.85 12.47 -12.84
CA MET A 660 -12.92 13.05 -12.04
C MET A 660 -14.20 12.25 -12.28
N GLY A 661 -14.73 11.62 -11.24
CA GLY A 661 -15.99 10.90 -11.31
C GLY A 661 -16.91 11.36 -10.19
N TYR A 662 -17.94 10.58 -9.91
CA TYR A 662 -18.69 10.75 -8.67
C TYR A 662 -18.10 9.82 -7.59
N PRO A 663 -17.54 10.34 -6.47
CA PRO A 663 -16.74 9.51 -5.56
C PRO A 663 -17.56 8.75 -4.51
N SER A 664 -18.73 9.25 -4.11
CA SER A 664 -19.64 8.65 -3.12
C SER A 664 -20.96 9.43 -3.09
N HIS A 665 -22.10 8.77 -2.82
CA HIS A 665 -23.39 9.44 -2.62
C HIS A 665 -23.62 9.94 -1.19
N ARG A 666 -22.72 9.62 -0.25
CA ARG A 666 -22.79 10.09 1.15
C ARG A 666 -22.31 11.55 1.35
N GLU A 667 -22.77 12.48 0.53
CA GLU A 667 -22.26 13.86 0.54
C GLU A 667 -22.42 14.56 1.90
N ALA A 668 -23.49 14.23 2.65
CA ALA A 668 -23.76 14.75 3.99
C ALA A 668 -22.65 14.42 5.01
N ALA A 669 -22.07 13.22 4.93
CA ALA A 669 -21.06 12.71 5.86
C ALA A 669 -19.62 12.76 5.31
N SER A 670 -19.40 13.36 4.14
CA SER A 670 -18.11 13.40 3.45
C SER A 670 -17.19 14.47 4.04
N THR A 671 -16.06 14.03 4.62
CA THR A 671 -14.99 14.89 5.19
C THR A 671 -13.62 14.66 4.56
N GLU A 672 -13.56 14.02 3.39
CA GLU A 672 -12.32 13.81 2.66
C GLU A 672 -11.63 15.15 2.33
N VAL A 673 -10.30 15.18 2.40
CA VAL A 673 -9.51 16.41 2.23
C VAL A 673 -9.73 17.06 0.88
N LYS A 674 -9.82 16.25 -0.19
CA LYS A 674 -10.04 16.71 -1.56
C LYS A 674 -10.86 15.68 -2.33
N THR A 675 -12.03 16.06 -2.85
CA THR A 675 -12.82 15.24 -3.76
C THR A 675 -13.04 15.96 -5.08
N TYR A 676 -13.33 15.19 -6.13
CA TYR A 676 -13.53 15.68 -7.48
C TYR A 676 -14.88 15.16 -7.96
N HIS A 677 -15.75 16.05 -8.41
CA HIS A 677 -17.10 15.71 -8.86
C HIS A 677 -17.26 16.19 -10.30
N VAL A 678 -17.72 15.30 -11.19
CA VAL A 678 -18.24 15.68 -12.51
C VAL A 678 -19.74 15.94 -12.39
N HIS A 679 -20.26 16.97 -13.05
CA HIS A 679 -21.67 17.37 -12.88
C HIS A 679 -22.64 16.46 -13.65
N TYR A 680 -22.29 16.10 -14.88
CA TYR A 680 -23.19 15.39 -15.79
C TYR A 680 -22.53 14.10 -16.30
N PRO A 681 -22.22 13.12 -15.44
CA PRO A 681 -21.70 11.85 -15.92
C PRO A 681 -22.80 11.06 -16.66
N GLN A 682 -22.40 10.28 -17.66
CA GLN A 682 -23.30 9.44 -18.45
C GLN A 682 -22.88 7.98 -18.37
N ARG A 683 -23.83 7.08 -18.62
CA ARG A 683 -23.51 5.65 -18.77
C ARG A 683 -22.81 5.44 -20.11
N PRO A 684 -21.70 4.69 -20.18
CA PRO A 684 -21.06 4.36 -21.44
C PRO A 684 -21.98 3.47 -22.29
N ILE A 685 -22.20 3.85 -23.55
CA ILE A 685 -23.03 3.06 -24.50
C ILE A 685 -22.35 1.71 -24.79
N VAL A 686 -21.06 1.77 -25.11
CA VAL A 686 -20.21 0.59 -25.31
C VAL A 686 -19.54 0.26 -23.98
N ARG A 687 -19.75 -0.92 -23.42
CA ARG A 687 -19.13 -1.30 -22.14
C ARG A 687 -18.95 -2.81 -22.06
N THR A 688 -18.27 -3.28 -21.04
CA THR A 688 -18.16 -4.72 -20.79
C THR A 688 -19.28 -5.16 -19.85
N MET A 689 -19.60 -6.44 -19.87
CA MET A 689 -20.58 -7.04 -18.93
C MET A 689 -20.20 -6.77 -17.46
N GLU A 690 -18.92 -6.50 -17.21
CA GLU A 690 -18.37 -6.31 -15.87
C GLU A 690 -18.64 -4.93 -15.30
N GLN A 691 -19.02 -3.97 -16.14
CA GLN A 691 -19.45 -2.65 -15.70
C GLN A 691 -20.73 -2.71 -14.84
N ASP A 692 -21.55 -3.75 -15.03
CA ASP A 692 -22.82 -3.95 -14.30
C ASP A 692 -22.63 -4.75 -13.00
N SER A 693 -21.39 -4.87 -12.54
CA SER A 693 -21.02 -5.53 -11.29
C SER A 693 -20.42 -4.54 -10.28
N HIS A 694 -20.43 -4.91 -9.00
CA HIS A 694 -19.79 -4.14 -7.91
C HIS A 694 -20.29 -2.69 -7.78
N ALA A 695 -21.55 -2.39 -8.17
CA ALA A 695 -22.15 -1.06 -8.12
C ALA A 695 -21.41 0.03 -8.93
N LEU A 696 -20.65 -0.35 -9.97
CA LEU A 696 -19.90 0.60 -10.79
C LEU A 696 -20.79 1.55 -11.62
N GLU A 697 -22.03 1.17 -11.91
CA GLU A 697 -23.00 2.01 -12.63
C GLU A 697 -23.46 3.23 -11.83
N ASP A 698 -23.39 3.18 -10.51
CA ASP A 698 -23.77 4.30 -9.63
C ASP A 698 -22.66 5.38 -9.63
N PHE A 699 -21.42 4.99 -9.93
CA PHE A 699 -20.22 5.83 -9.83
C PHE A 699 -19.54 6.06 -11.19
N LEU A 700 -20.27 6.71 -12.09
CA LEU A 700 -19.84 7.02 -13.44
C LEU A 700 -18.66 8.01 -13.49
N LEU A 701 -17.82 7.88 -14.53
CA LEU A 701 -16.52 8.56 -14.63
C LEU A 701 -16.42 9.62 -15.74
N GLY A 702 -17.41 9.75 -16.61
CA GLY A 702 -17.24 10.45 -17.88
C GLY A 702 -18.52 10.60 -18.67
N THR A 703 -18.38 10.94 -19.94
CA THR A 703 -19.48 11.25 -20.86
C THR A 703 -19.24 10.65 -22.24
N ASN A 704 -20.30 10.23 -22.93
CA ASN A 704 -20.20 9.84 -24.33
C ASN A 704 -20.05 11.13 -25.16
N ALA A 705 -19.05 11.18 -26.03
CA ALA A 705 -18.77 12.32 -26.89
C ALA A 705 -18.86 11.91 -28.36
N CYS A 706 -19.37 12.80 -29.21
CA CYS A 706 -19.22 12.64 -30.65
C CYS A 706 -17.78 13.00 -31.05
N VAL A 707 -17.03 12.02 -31.54
CA VAL A 707 -15.61 12.15 -31.85
C VAL A 707 -15.39 12.05 -33.35
N ALA A 708 -14.73 13.06 -33.93
CA ALA A 708 -14.23 13.02 -35.29
C ALA A 708 -12.72 12.79 -35.30
N VAL A 709 -12.27 11.83 -36.12
CA VAL A 709 -10.85 11.58 -36.35
C VAL A 709 -10.42 12.36 -37.58
N LEU A 710 -9.92 13.57 -37.36
CA LEU A 710 -9.63 14.55 -38.41
C LEU A 710 -8.46 15.45 -38.01
N SER A 711 -7.59 15.78 -38.97
CA SER A 711 -6.67 16.91 -38.84
C SER A 711 -7.30 18.14 -39.51
N TYR A 712 -7.73 19.12 -38.71
CA TYR A 712 -8.49 20.28 -39.24
C TYR A 712 -7.82 21.63 -38.99
N THR A 713 -7.52 21.96 -37.72
CA THR A 713 -7.13 23.34 -37.34
C THR A 713 -5.63 23.54 -37.14
N GLY A 714 -4.86 22.44 -37.01
CA GLY A 714 -3.44 22.48 -36.65
C GLY A 714 -3.17 22.64 -35.14
N TYR A 715 -4.20 22.97 -34.34
CA TYR A 715 -4.11 23.02 -32.88
C TYR A 715 -4.31 21.65 -32.20
N ASP A 716 -4.53 20.61 -32.99
CA ASP A 716 -4.72 19.21 -32.63
C ASP A 716 -3.47 18.35 -32.93
N MET A 717 -2.32 18.95 -33.23
CA MET A 717 -1.08 18.19 -33.45
C MET A 717 -0.57 17.54 -32.15
N GLU A 718 0.20 16.46 -32.31
CA GLU A 718 0.70 15.64 -31.21
C GLU A 718 -0.45 15.06 -30.36
N ASP A 719 -0.42 15.30 -29.05
CA ASP A 719 -1.38 14.81 -28.07
C ASP A 719 -2.47 15.83 -27.76
N ALA A 720 -2.69 16.83 -28.63
CA ALA A 720 -3.70 17.85 -28.42
C ALA A 720 -5.10 17.38 -28.85
N LEU A 721 -6.12 17.87 -28.13
CA LEU A 721 -7.52 17.65 -28.45
C LEU A 721 -8.21 19.00 -28.62
N LEU A 722 -9.01 19.11 -29.67
CA LEU A 722 -9.96 20.21 -29.81
C LEU A 722 -11.28 19.79 -29.20
N ILE A 723 -11.89 20.70 -28.45
CA ILE A 723 -13.22 20.50 -27.90
C ILE A 723 -14.10 21.63 -28.40
N ASN A 724 -15.32 21.28 -28.79
CA ASN A 724 -16.34 22.23 -29.21
C ASN A 724 -16.67 23.18 -28.05
N LYS A 725 -16.48 24.48 -28.29
CA LYS A 725 -16.72 25.54 -27.32
C LYS A 725 -18.16 25.51 -26.82
N CYS A 726 -19.13 25.33 -27.71
CA CYS A 726 -20.54 25.29 -27.33
C CYS A 726 -20.87 24.03 -26.52
N SER A 727 -20.22 22.89 -26.78
CA SER A 727 -20.37 21.69 -25.93
C SER A 727 -19.86 21.96 -24.51
N VAL A 728 -18.71 22.63 -24.36
CA VAL A 728 -18.19 23.05 -23.04
C VAL A 728 -19.16 24.01 -22.35
N GLU A 729 -19.64 25.05 -23.03
CA GLU A 729 -20.59 26.03 -22.48
C GLU A 729 -21.92 25.39 -22.04
N ARG A 730 -22.35 24.32 -22.72
CA ARG A 730 -23.52 23.51 -22.34
C ARG A 730 -23.25 22.51 -21.20
N GLY A 731 -22.01 22.42 -20.72
CA GLY A 731 -21.63 21.63 -19.54
C GLY A 731 -20.77 20.40 -19.81
N PHE A 732 -20.27 20.18 -21.03
CA PHE A 732 -19.38 19.06 -21.34
C PHE A 732 -18.15 19.08 -20.43
N GLY A 733 -17.96 18.01 -19.66
CA GLY A 733 -16.83 17.87 -18.74
C GLY A 733 -16.82 18.83 -17.55
N HIS A 734 -17.90 19.58 -17.25
CA HIS A 734 -17.96 20.46 -16.08
C HIS A 734 -17.85 19.69 -14.76
N GLY A 735 -17.20 20.28 -13.78
CA GLY A 735 -17.03 19.66 -12.46
C GLY A 735 -16.73 20.63 -11.34
N CYS A 736 -16.67 20.10 -10.13
CA CYS A 736 -16.25 20.81 -8.92
C CYS A 736 -15.14 20.05 -8.20
N ILE A 737 -14.33 20.80 -7.45
CA ILE A 737 -13.41 20.26 -6.45
C ILE A 737 -13.93 20.68 -5.09
N TYR A 738 -14.07 19.73 -4.18
CA TYR A 738 -14.32 20.05 -2.79
C TYR A 738 -13.01 19.95 -2.00
N LYS A 739 -12.75 20.93 -1.13
CA LYS A 739 -11.61 20.92 -0.21
C LYS A 739 -12.12 21.05 1.20
N THR A 740 -11.69 20.16 2.07
CA THR A 740 -12.11 20.13 3.47
C THR A 740 -10.94 20.54 4.36
N HIS A 741 -11.15 21.55 5.20
CA HIS A 741 -10.20 22.01 6.20
C HIS A 741 -10.79 21.81 7.60
N ARG A 742 -10.05 21.14 8.48
CA ARG A 742 -10.42 20.96 9.89
C ARG A 742 -9.63 21.93 10.75
N TYR A 743 -10.31 22.56 11.69
CA TYR A 743 -9.74 23.49 12.65
C TYR A 743 -10.18 23.09 14.05
N THR A 744 -9.22 22.92 14.94
CA THR A 744 -9.47 22.71 16.37
C THR A 744 -9.13 24.01 17.10
N ALA A 745 -10.01 24.50 17.98
CA ALA A 745 -9.76 25.74 18.71
C ALA A 745 -8.45 25.64 19.51
N GLU A 746 -8.23 24.53 20.21
CA GLU A 746 -7.02 24.26 20.99
C GLU A 746 -5.72 24.22 20.15
N GLU A 747 -5.77 23.73 18.90
CA GLU A 747 -4.62 23.73 17.99
C GLU A 747 -4.26 25.15 17.53
N ILE A 748 -5.26 26.03 17.46
CA ILE A 748 -5.07 27.43 17.11
C ILE A 748 -4.57 28.20 18.33
N GLU A 749 -5.21 28.01 19.48
CA GLU A 749 -4.86 28.66 20.73
C GLU A 749 -5.34 27.85 21.94
N SER A 750 -4.46 27.59 22.91
CA SER A 750 -4.75 26.74 24.07
C SER A 750 -5.91 27.28 24.93
N ASN A 751 -6.85 26.41 25.32
CA ASN A 751 -8.06 26.74 26.09
C ASN A 751 -9.03 27.73 25.41
N SER A 752 -8.98 27.87 24.09
CA SER A 752 -9.85 28.78 23.34
C SER A 752 -11.11 28.08 22.80
N TYR A 753 -12.09 28.88 22.37
CA TYR A 753 -13.29 28.42 21.66
C TYR A 753 -13.66 29.39 20.54
N PHE A 754 -14.48 28.94 19.57
CA PHE A 754 -14.97 29.80 18.49
C PHE A 754 -16.08 30.73 18.99
N CYS A 755 -15.98 32.03 18.69
CA CYS A 755 -16.96 33.04 19.09
C CYS A 755 -16.81 34.33 18.26
N ASN A 756 -17.92 34.98 17.91
CA ASN A 756 -17.92 36.32 17.30
C ASN A 756 -18.64 37.39 18.13
N THR A 757 -19.26 37.02 19.24
CA THR A 757 -20.00 37.97 20.07
C THR A 757 -19.14 38.53 21.18
N LYS A 758 -19.21 39.85 21.39
CA LYS A 758 -18.70 40.53 22.58
C LYS A 758 -19.84 41.30 23.20
N ASP A 759 -20.16 41.02 24.47
CA ASP A 759 -21.31 41.62 25.19
C ASP A 759 -22.66 41.50 24.44
N GLY A 760 -22.85 40.42 23.69
CA GLY A 760 -24.06 40.17 22.90
C GLY A 760 -24.11 40.84 21.52
N VAL A 761 -23.07 41.60 21.15
CA VAL A 761 -22.96 42.27 19.84
C VAL A 761 -21.98 41.51 18.94
N ILE A 762 -22.38 41.29 17.68
CA ILE A 762 -21.52 40.72 16.64
C ILE A 762 -20.41 41.72 16.31
N VAL A 763 -19.15 41.30 16.43
CA VAL A 763 -17.99 42.19 16.20
C VAL A 763 -17.58 42.19 14.73
N ASP A 764 -17.51 41.03 14.09
CA ASP A 764 -17.17 40.91 12.66
C ASP A 764 -18.42 40.59 11.83
N PRO A 765 -18.85 41.45 10.90
CA PRO A 765 -20.07 41.23 10.11
C PRO A 765 -19.91 40.13 9.04
N ASP A 766 -18.67 39.80 8.68
CA ASP A 766 -18.37 38.77 7.66
C ASP A 766 -18.51 37.33 8.18
N LEU A 767 -18.71 37.19 9.50
CA LEU A 767 -18.82 35.92 10.22
C LEU A 767 -20.13 35.92 11.03
N ASP A 768 -20.68 34.73 11.24
CA ASP A 768 -21.86 34.53 12.08
C ASP A 768 -21.51 34.75 13.57
N ALA A 769 -22.52 34.81 14.45
CA ALA A 769 -22.37 35.10 15.88
C ALA A 769 -21.46 34.08 16.60
N ASP A 770 -21.38 32.86 16.10
CA ASP A 770 -20.54 31.78 16.61
C ASP A 770 -19.06 31.86 16.17
N GLY A 771 -18.69 32.81 15.31
CA GLY A 771 -17.32 32.95 14.80
C GLY A 771 -17.03 32.15 13.55
N LEU A 772 -18.05 31.61 12.88
CA LEU A 772 -17.94 30.78 11.68
C LEU A 772 -18.43 31.51 10.42
N PRO A 773 -18.08 31.06 9.21
CA PRO A 773 -18.52 31.71 7.98
C PRO A 773 -19.91 31.21 7.53
N PHE A 774 -20.63 32.03 6.74
CA PHE A 774 -21.95 31.64 6.24
C PHE A 774 -21.85 30.57 5.14
N VAL A 775 -22.76 29.58 5.17
CA VAL A 775 -22.88 28.60 4.08
C VAL A 775 -23.33 29.33 2.80
N GLY A 776 -22.65 29.04 1.68
CA GLY A 776 -22.85 29.71 0.40
C GLY A 776 -22.01 30.97 0.19
N GLN A 777 -21.31 31.47 1.23
CA GLN A 777 -20.45 32.64 1.12
C GLN A 777 -19.29 32.40 0.14
N ARG A 778 -19.07 33.35 -0.77
CA ARG A 778 -17.88 33.34 -1.64
C ARG A 778 -16.67 33.72 -0.81
N VAL A 779 -15.61 32.92 -0.91
CA VAL A 779 -14.34 33.15 -0.22
C VAL A 779 -13.21 33.29 -1.23
N SER A 780 -12.36 34.28 -0.97
CA SER A 780 -11.13 34.56 -1.71
C SER A 780 -9.96 34.64 -0.74
N LYS A 781 -8.73 34.59 -1.27
CA LYS A 781 -7.52 34.65 -0.44
C LYS A 781 -7.53 35.90 0.43
N GLY A 782 -7.43 35.72 1.75
CA GLY A 782 -7.43 36.80 2.75
C GLY A 782 -8.78 37.05 3.44
N CYS A 783 -9.90 36.53 2.91
CA CYS A 783 -11.19 36.60 3.60
C CYS A 783 -11.11 35.97 5.00
N LYS A 784 -11.78 36.57 5.98
CA LYS A 784 -11.90 36.03 7.34
C LYS A 784 -12.69 34.72 7.29
N LEU A 785 -12.23 33.70 8.00
CA LEU A 785 -12.87 32.38 8.06
C LEU A 785 -13.37 32.05 9.45
N LEU A 786 -12.53 32.25 10.47
CA LEU A 786 -12.84 31.82 11.83
C LEU A 786 -12.34 32.87 12.82
N ARG A 787 -13.13 33.12 13.86
CA ARG A 787 -12.72 33.91 15.03
C ARG A 787 -12.67 33.02 16.26
N VAL A 788 -11.53 33.03 16.93
CA VAL A 788 -11.22 32.22 18.11
C VAL A 788 -10.95 33.15 19.29
N TYR A 789 -11.58 32.88 20.44
CA TYR A 789 -11.46 33.64 21.67
C TYR A 789 -10.86 32.79 22.79
N ASN A 790 -9.83 33.33 23.44
CA ASN A 790 -9.19 32.72 24.61
C ASN A 790 -9.63 33.46 25.89
N PRO A 791 -10.47 32.85 26.74
CA PRO A 791 -10.99 33.49 27.94
C PRO A 791 -9.93 33.67 29.03
N LYS A 792 -8.85 32.87 29.04
CA LYS A 792 -7.80 32.96 30.09
C LYS A 792 -6.86 34.14 29.87
N GLU A 793 -6.49 34.38 28.60
CA GLU A 793 -5.57 35.46 28.23
C GLU A 793 -6.28 36.70 27.68
N ASN A 794 -7.61 36.64 27.54
CA ASN A 794 -8.44 37.66 26.88
C ASN A 794 -7.89 38.07 25.50
N LYS A 795 -7.42 37.07 24.74
CA LYS A 795 -6.85 37.22 23.40
C LYS A 795 -7.80 36.69 22.34
N GLU A 796 -7.77 37.33 21.19
CA GLU A 796 -8.56 36.98 20.03
C GLU A 796 -7.65 36.68 18.84
N ARG A 797 -8.01 35.66 18.07
CA ARG A 797 -7.28 35.26 16.88
C ARG A 797 -8.23 35.04 15.71
N ILE A 798 -7.95 35.70 14.60
CA ILE A 798 -8.70 35.56 13.35
C ILE A 798 -7.89 34.71 12.38
N MET A 799 -8.53 33.69 11.83
CA MET A 799 -7.99 32.86 10.75
C MET A 799 -8.56 33.32 9.42
N SER A 800 -7.70 33.46 8.42
CA SER A 800 -8.10 33.83 7.06
C SER A 800 -7.96 32.67 6.08
N TYR A 801 -8.70 32.77 4.97
CA TYR A 801 -8.62 31.83 3.85
C TYR A 801 -7.28 31.96 3.15
N LYS A 802 -6.50 30.87 3.16
CA LYS A 802 -5.11 30.86 2.66
C LYS A 802 -4.95 30.29 1.26
N ASP A 803 -5.94 29.55 0.78
CA ASP A 803 -5.87 28.97 -0.56
C ASP A 803 -5.97 30.08 -1.62
N GLY A 804 -5.21 29.91 -2.71
CA GLY A 804 -5.11 30.93 -3.76
C GLY A 804 -6.23 30.88 -4.78
N GLU A 805 -7.20 29.98 -4.60
CA GLU A 805 -8.29 29.76 -5.54
C GLU A 805 -9.59 30.17 -4.88
N ASP A 806 -10.42 30.92 -5.60
CA ASP A 806 -11.73 31.30 -5.13
C ASP A 806 -12.63 30.07 -4.98
N GLY A 807 -13.53 30.12 -4.01
CA GLY A 807 -14.51 29.07 -3.78
C GLY A 807 -15.71 29.57 -3.01
N PHE A 808 -16.61 28.64 -2.69
CA PHE A 808 -17.79 28.88 -1.88
C PHE A 808 -17.74 27.98 -0.64
N VAL A 809 -18.20 28.49 0.50
CA VAL A 809 -18.43 27.67 1.68
C VAL A 809 -19.58 26.71 1.38
N ASP A 810 -19.30 25.42 1.33
CA ASP A 810 -20.27 24.37 1.02
C ASP A 810 -20.92 23.83 2.30
N LYS A 811 -20.11 23.55 3.32
CA LYS A 811 -20.57 23.04 4.63
C LYS A 811 -19.72 23.57 5.77
N VAL A 812 -20.38 23.79 6.89
CA VAL A 812 -19.78 24.08 8.20
C VAL A 812 -20.28 23.00 9.16
N ILE A 813 -19.37 22.16 9.64
CA ILE A 813 -19.69 21.07 10.59
C ILE A 813 -18.97 21.38 11.89
N THR A 814 -19.72 21.52 12.98
CA THR A 814 -19.20 21.84 14.30
C THR A 814 -19.24 20.64 15.22
N THR A 815 -18.17 20.43 15.98
CA THR A 815 -18.16 19.51 17.13
C THR A 815 -18.20 20.36 18.39
N THR A 816 -19.17 20.08 19.26
CA THR A 816 -19.36 20.79 20.52
C THR A 816 -18.83 19.99 21.71
N SER A 817 -18.64 20.67 22.84
CA SER A 817 -18.39 20.02 24.13
C SER A 817 -19.59 19.20 24.60
N ASP A 818 -19.39 18.32 25.57
CA ASP A 818 -20.44 17.43 26.12
C ASP A 818 -21.67 18.16 26.68
N ASP A 819 -21.50 19.43 27.07
CA ASP A 819 -22.54 20.35 27.53
C ASP A 819 -23.28 21.06 26.38
N GLY A 820 -22.81 20.90 25.14
CA GLY A 820 -23.34 21.52 23.93
C GLY A 820 -23.08 23.02 23.80
N LYS A 821 -22.42 23.66 24.78
CA LYS A 821 -22.35 25.13 24.88
C LYS A 821 -21.19 25.74 24.09
N ARG A 822 -20.12 24.99 23.84
CA ARG A 822 -18.90 25.50 23.20
C ARG A 822 -18.55 24.68 21.99
N VAL A 823 -18.22 25.35 20.89
CA VAL A 823 -17.67 24.72 19.70
C VAL A 823 -16.17 24.48 19.92
N LEU A 824 -15.76 23.22 19.87
CA LEU A 824 -14.37 22.79 20.11
C LEU A 824 -13.59 22.62 18.80
N SER A 825 -14.26 22.11 17.77
CA SER A 825 -13.67 21.96 16.44
C SER A 825 -14.68 22.27 15.35
N VAL A 826 -14.20 22.77 14.22
CA VAL A 826 -15.00 23.03 13.03
C VAL A 826 -14.34 22.41 11.80
N VAL A 827 -15.16 21.82 10.94
CA VAL A 827 -14.78 21.31 9.63
C VAL A 827 -15.47 22.18 8.59
N LEU A 828 -14.67 22.90 7.81
CA LEU A 828 -15.13 23.75 6.71
C LEU A 828 -14.88 23.04 5.39
N LYS A 829 -15.95 22.80 4.62
CA LYS A 829 -15.88 22.27 3.26
C LYS A 829 -16.09 23.40 2.28
N PHE A 830 -15.19 23.53 1.32
CA PHE A 830 -15.23 24.55 0.27
C PHE A 830 -15.46 23.91 -1.09
N ARG A 831 -16.37 24.46 -1.89
CA ARG A 831 -16.65 24.05 -3.26
C ARG A 831 -15.98 25.01 -4.24
N MET A 832 -15.13 24.47 -5.10
CA MET A 832 -14.44 25.19 -6.16
C MET A 832 -14.97 24.73 -7.52
N VAL A 833 -15.63 25.63 -8.25
CA VAL A 833 -16.16 25.33 -9.58
C VAL A 833 -15.02 25.22 -10.59
N ARG A 834 -15.03 24.17 -11.42
CA ARG A 834 -14.03 23.89 -12.45
C ARG A 834 -14.68 23.65 -13.79
N THR A 835 -14.75 24.69 -14.59
CA THR A 835 -14.99 24.57 -16.03
C THR A 835 -13.74 23.98 -16.70
N PRO A 836 -13.88 23.21 -17.80
CA PRO A 836 -12.75 22.80 -18.62
C PRO A 836 -12.04 24.03 -19.18
N THR A 837 -10.71 24.08 -19.03
CA THR A 837 -9.89 25.16 -19.55
C THR A 837 -8.71 24.61 -20.35
N ILE A 838 -8.10 25.48 -21.17
CA ILE A 838 -6.95 25.11 -21.99
C ILE A 838 -5.84 24.50 -21.12
N GLY A 839 -5.37 23.35 -21.58
CA GLY A 839 -4.34 22.50 -21.00
C GLY A 839 -4.86 21.45 -20.00
N ASP A 840 -6.15 21.46 -19.68
CA ASP A 840 -6.79 20.34 -18.96
C ASP A 840 -6.68 19.06 -19.77
N LYS A 841 -6.71 17.92 -19.08
CA LYS A 841 -6.41 16.63 -19.68
C LYS A 841 -7.66 15.77 -19.76
N PHE A 842 -7.91 15.25 -20.95
CA PHE A 842 -8.97 14.30 -21.24
C PHE A 842 -8.36 12.99 -21.75
N SER A 843 -9.10 11.90 -21.65
CA SER A 843 -8.69 10.60 -22.16
C SER A 843 -9.90 9.81 -22.61
N SER A 844 -9.79 9.08 -23.72
CA SER A 844 -10.70 7.96 -23.97
C SER A 844 -10.36 6.79 -23.04
N ARG A 845 -11.16 5.72 -23.09
CA ARG A 845 -10.87 4.48 -22.34
C ARG A 845 -9.75 3.63 -22.93
N HIS A 846 -9.01 4.10 -23.92
CA HIS A 846 -7.95 3.35 -24.59
C HIS A 846 -6.55 3.86 -24.23
N GLY A 847 -6.40 4.58 -23.11
CA GLY A 847 -5.15 5.24 -22.76
C GLY A 847 -4.76 6.36 -23.75
N GLN A 848 -5.71 6.85 -24.54
CA GLN A 848 -5.55 7.92 -25.51
C GLN A 848 -5.71 9.27 -24.81
N LYS A 849 -4.70 9.63 -24.02
CA LYS A 849 -4.67 10.88 -23.28
C LYS A 849 -4.36 12.03 -24.22
N GLY A 850 -5.14 13.10 -24.10
CA GLY A 850 -4.88 14.34 -24.79
C GLY A 850 -5.08 15.58 -23.93
N VAL A 851 -4.42 16.65 -24.34
CA VAL A 851 -4.45 17.97 -23.70
C VAL A 851 -5.45 18.83 -24.46
N PHE A 852 -6.43 19.38 -23.77
CA PHE A 852 -7.38 20.32 -24.37
C PHE A 852 -6.63 21.57 -24.83
N SER A 853 -6.45 21.75 -26.13
CA SER A 853 -5.60 22.83 -26.67
C SER A 853 -6.37 24.11 -26.91
N PHE A 854 -7.54 24.02 -27.54
CA PHE A 854 -8.31 25.20 -27.91
C PHE A 854 -9.82 24.90 -27.93
N PRO A 855 -10.66 25.76 -27.30
CA PRO A 855 -12.11 25.71 -27.44
C PRO A 855 -12.52 26.20 -28.84
N TRP A 856 -12.82 25.27 -29.75
CA TRP A 856 -13.16 25.64 -31.13
C TRP A 856 -14.63 26.08 -31.25
N PRO A 857 -14.95 27.26 -31.80
CA PRO A 857 -16.34 27.71 -31.96
C PRO A 857 -17.15 26.74 -32.82
N GLN A 858 -18.41 26.49 -32.45
CA GLN A 858 -19.27 25.51 -33.14
C GLN A 858 -19.51 25.91 -34.59
N GLU A 859 -19.65 27.20 -34.87
CA GLU A 859 -19.82 27.76 -36.21
C GLU A 859 -18.65 27.42 -37.15
N ASN A 860 -17.44 27.25 -36.60
CA ASN A 860 -16.25 26.91 -37.37
C ASN A 860 -15.94 25.40 -37.32
N MET A 861 -16.67 24.61 -36.52
CA MET A 861 -16.47 23.16 -36.45
C MET A 861 -16.95 22.51 -37.76
N PRO A 862 -16.32 21.40 -38.18
CA PRO A 862 -16.85 20.62 -39.27
C PRO A 862 -18.21 20.02 -38.87
N PHE A 863 -19.12 19.92 -39.82
CA PHE A 863 -20.46 19.37 -39.58
C PHE A 863 -20.80 18.30 -40.61
N CYS A 864 -21.58 17.29 -40.21
CA CYS A 864 -22.07 16.27 -41.14
C CYS A 864 -23.32 16.75 -41.89
N GLU A 865 -23.78 15.97 -42.87
CA GLU A 865 -24.98 16.26 -43.67
C GLU A 865 -26.25 16.44 -42.81
N ASN A 866 -26.31 15.75 -41.66
CA ASN A 866 -27.38 15.88 -40.67
C ASN A 866 -27.22 17.11 -39.73
N GLY A 867 -26.17 17.91 -39.90
CA GLY A 867 -25.89 19.11 -39.11
C GLY A 867 -25.25 18.85 -37.74
N ILE A 868 -24.85 17.62 -37.43
CA ILE A 868 -24.15 17.29 -36.18
C ILE A 868 -22.71 17.80 -36.28
N THR A 869 -22.25 18.47 -35.22
CA THR A 869 -20.86 18.89 -35.05
C THR A 869 -20.20 17.99 -34.00
N PRO A 870 -18.92 17.62 -34.16
CA PRO A 870 -18.24 16.79 -33.16
C PRO A 870 -18.06 17.57 -31.86
N ASP A 871 -18.11 16.86 -30.73
CA ASP A 871 -17.75 17.42 -29.42
C ASP A 871 -16.23 17.49 -29.27
N VAL A 872 -15.53 16.47 -29.79
CA VAL A 872 -14.08 16.32 -29.70
C VAL A 872 -13.52 15.99 -31.07
N ILE A 873 -12.45 16.67 -31.47
CA ILE A 873 -11.64 16.28 -32.63
C ILE A 873 -10.32 15.72 -32.11
N ILE A 874 -9.98 14.53 -32.61
CA ILE A 874 -8.69 13.89 -32.36
C ILE A 874 -7.94 13.72 -33.67
N ASN A 875 -6.64 14.00 -33.61
CA ASN A 875 -5.80 13.91 -34.78
C ASN A 875 -5.52 12.45 -35.19
N PRO A 876 -5.70 12.07 -36.47
CA PRO A 876 -5.38 10.72 -36.97
C PRO A 876 -3.93 10.29 -36.71
N HIS A 877 -2.98 11.22 -36.65
CA HIS A 877 -1.56 10.90 -36.39
C HIS A 877 -1.31 10.33 -34.99
N ALA A 878 -2.28 10.45 -34.07
CA ALA A 878 -2.19 9.88 -32.73
C ALA A 878 -2.47 8.36 -32.69
N PHE A 879 -2.91 7.73 -33.79
CA PHE A 879 -3.23 6.30 -33.83
C PHE A 879 -2.07 5.40 -34.28
N PRO A 880 -1.29 5.68 -35.35
CA PRO A 880 -0.27 4.76 -35.85
C PRO A 880 0.78 4.35 -34.82
N SER A 881 1.30 5.31 -34.03
CA SER A 881 2.31 5.05 -33.00
C SER A 881 1.74 4.41 -31.72
N ARG A 882 0.42 4.51 -31.51
CA ARG A 882 -0.25 4.04 -30.29
C ARG A 882 -0.99 2.73 -30.46
N MET A 883 -1.38 2.41 -31.68
CA MET A 883 -2.07 1.17 -32.06
C MET A 883 -3.28 0.90 -31.16
N THR A 884 -4.10 1.93 -30.93
CA THR A 884 -5.31 1.90 -30.09
C THR A 884 -6.56 1.63 -30.94
N ILE A 885 -6.54 0.50 -31.67
CA ILE A 885 -7.60 0.14 -32.62
C ILE A 885 -8.95 -0.07 -31.93
N GLY A 886 -8.95 -0.53 -30.67
CA GLY A 886 -10.16 -0.66 -29.88
C GLY A 886 -11.00 0.63 -29.78
N MET A 887 -10.36 1.81 -29.85
CA MET A 887 -11.07 3.10 -29.83
C MET A 887 -11.87 3.34 -31.10
N LEU A 888 -11.34 2.91 -32.25
CA LEU A 888 -12.05 3.01 -33.53
C LEU A 888 -13.25 2.06 -33.57
N ILE A 889 -13.08 0.85 -33.04
CA ILE A 889 -14.17 -0.13 -32.88
C ILE A 889 -15.23 0.42 -31.91
N GLU A 890 -14.82 0.97 -30.75
CA GLU A 890 -15.74 1.63 -29.82
C GLU A 890 -16.55 2.73 -30.53
N SER A 891 -15.89 3.55 -31.35
CA SER A 891 -16.52 4.64 -32.11
C SER A 891 -17.64 4.14 -33.04
N MET A 892 -17.38 3.05 -33.79
CA MET A 892 -18.38 2.43 -34.68
C MET A 892 -19.55 1.84 -33.90
N CYS A 893 -19.26 1.04 -32.86
CA CYS A 893 -20.30 0.42 -32.04
C CYS A 893 -21.17 1.46 -31.32
N GLY A 894 -20.53 2.51 -30.81
CA GLY A 894 -21.20 3.62 -30.13
C GLY A 894 -22.13 4.38 -31.08
N LYS A 895 -21.67 4.65 -32.31
CA LYS A 895 -22.48 5.28 -33.36
C LYS A 895 -23.70 4.44 -33.72
N LEU A 896 -23.51 3.14 -33.96
CA LEU A 896 -24.61 2.22 -34.27
C LEU A 896 -25.69 2.27 -33.19
N ARG A 897 -25.32 2.09 -31.93
CA ARG A 897 -26.30 2.11 -30.83
C ARG A 897 -26.90 3.49 -30.60
N ALA A 898 -26.13 4.56 -30.76
CA ALA A 898 -26.65 5.91 -30.65
C ALA A 898 -27.71 6.23 -31.74
N SER A 899 -27.58 5.64 -32.94
CA SER A 899 -28.56 5.79 -34.01
C SER A 899 -29.86 4.99 -33.82
N GLN A 900 -29.80 3.94 -33.00
CA GLN A 900 -30.93 3.06 -32.71
C GLN A 900 -31.63 3.51 -31.42
N ASP A 901 -31.38 2.81 -30.32
CA ASP A 901 -32.08 2.94 -29.04
C ASP A 901 -31.15 3.36 -27.88
N CYS A 902 -29.89 3.72 -28.18
CA CYS A 902 -28.83 3.93 -27.20
C CYS A 902 -28.64 2.74 -26.25
N ALA A 903 -29.04 1.53 -26.64
CA ALA A 903 -28.88 0.37 -25.80
C ALA A 903 -27.40 -0.02 -25.64
N PHE A 904 -27.17 -0.78 -24.57
CA PHE A 904 -25.89 -1.37 -24.25
C PHE A 904 -25.31 -2.19 -25.42
N PHE A 905 -24.04 -1.92 -25.76
CA PHE A 905 -23.21 -2.77 -26.61
C PHE A 905 -22.14 -3.49 -25.78
N ASP A 906 -22.11 -4.82 -25.84
CA ASP A 906 -21.09 -5.62 -25.15
C ASP A 906 -19.75 -5.59 -25.89
N ALA A 907 -18.73 -5.06 -25.22
CA ALA A 907 -17.36 -4.94 -25.69
C ALA A 907 -16.37 -5.76 -24.84
N THR A 908 -16.86 -6.84 -24.23
CA THR A 908 -16.03 -7.76 -23.45
C THR A 908 -14.90 -8.35 -24.32
N PRO A 909 -13.62 -8.23 -23.89
CA PRO A 909 -12.47 -8.73 -24.66
C PRO A 909 -12.50 -10.24 -24.92
N PHE A 910 -11.84 -10.68 -25.99
CA PHE A 910 -11.66 -12.10 -26.37
C PHE A 910 -12.95 -12.87 -26.72
N THR A 911 -14.02 -12.14 -27.06
CA THR A 911 -15.31 -12.71 -27.48
C THR A 911 -15.37 -12.98 -28.99
N HIS A 912 -14.55 -12.29 -29.77
CA HIS A 912 -14.50 -12.36 -31.23
C HIS A 912 -13.17 -12.98 -31.68
N ASP A 913 -13.14 -13.57 -32.87
CA ASP A 913 -11.95 -14.18 -33.47
C ASP A 913 -11.65 -13.57 -34.85
N GLU A 914 -10.57 -14.01 -35.50
CA GLU A 914 -10.19 -13.48 -36.82
C GLU A 914 -11.17 -13.85 -37.93
N LYS A 915 -12.00 -14.88 -37.75
CA LYS A 915 -12.98 -15.35 -38.72
C LYS A 915 -14.30 -14.58 -38.63
N ASN A 916 -14.70 -14.22 -37.41
CA ASN A 916 -15.90 -13.46 -37.08
C ASN A 916 -15.49 -12.10 -36.51
N ARG A 917 -15.06 -11.20 -37.40
CA ARG A 917 -14.60 -9.86 -37.03
C ARG A 917 -15.77 -8.98 -36.64
N ILE A 918 -15.64 -8.31 -35.50
CA ILE A 918 -16.65 -7.37 -34.99
C ILE A 918 -16.92 -6.21 -35.96
N THR A 919 -15.88 -5.75 -36.68
CA THR A 919 -16.01 -4.67 -37.67
C THR A 919 -16.97 -5.02 -38.79
N ASP A 920 -17.00 -6.28 -39.20
CA ASP A 920 -17.78 -6.70 -40.35
C ASP A 920 -19.27 -6.80 -39.99
N GLU A 921 -19.57 -7.29 -38.78
CA GLU A 921 -20.92 -7.34 -38.21
C GLU A 921 -21.48 -5.92 -37.99
N VAL A 922 -20.72 -5.07 -37.30
CA VAL A 922 -21.14 -3.69 -36.99
C VAL A 922 -21.30 -2.88 -38.27
N GLY A 923 -20.41 -3.06 -39.26
CA GLY A 923 -20.49 -2.37 -40.54
C GLY A 923 -21.73 -2.73 -41.34
N GLN A 924 -22.13 -4.02 -41.34
CA GLN A 924 -23.40 -4.44 -41.98
C GLN A 924 -24.61 -3.82 -41.28
N MET A 925 -24.57 -3.66 -39.96
CA MET A 925 -25.65 -3.01 -39.21
C MET A 925 -25.70 -1.51 -39.47
N LEU A 926 -24.55 -0.82 -39.51
CA LEU A 926 -24.47 0.60 -39.87
C LEU A 926 -25.02 0.86 -41.28
N ALA A 927 -24.68 0.02 -42.25
CA ALA A 927 -25.21 0.10 -43.61
C ALA A 927 -26.74 -0.07 -43.67
N LYS A 928 -27.33 -0.90 -42.80
CA LYS A 928 -28.79 -1.06 -42.69
C LYS A 928 -29.48 0.18 -42.11
N GLU A 929 -28.81 0.88 -41.21
CA GLU A 929 -29.29 2.15 -40.63
C GLU A 929 -29.05 3.36 -41.56
N GLY A 930 -28.44 3.15 -42.73
CA GLY A 930 -28.19 4.21 -43.73
C GLY A 930 -26.88 4.96 -43.55
N PHE A 931 -25.97 4.49 -42.69
CA PHE A 931 -24.60 5.01 -42.59
C PHE A 931 -23.64 4.27 -43.53
N GLU A 932 -22.47 4.85 -43.76
CA GLU A 932 -21.38 4.17 -44.47
C GLU A 932 -20.88 2.96 -43.65
N TYR A 933 -20.49 1.89 -44.34
CA TYR A 933 -20.14 0.59 -43.76
C TYR A 933 -19.00 0.67 -42.74
N TYR A 934 -17.96 1.46 -43.03
CA TYR A 934 -16.83 1.66 -42.12
C TYR A 934 -17.05 2.81 -41.11
N GLY A 935 -18.23 3.43 -41.13
CA GLY A 935 -18.60 4.50 -40.20
C GLY A 935 -18.12 5.90 -40.61
N ASN A 936 -17.61 6.07 -41.83
CA ASN A 936 -17.27 7.40 -42.34
C ASN A 936 -18.53 8.23 -42.63
N GLU A 937 -18.41 9.56 -42.58
CA GLU A 937 -19.48 10.48 -42.96
C GLU A 937 -18.95 11.59 -43.87
N ALA A 938 -19.78 11.97 -44.84
CA ALA A 938 -19.56 13.20 -45.57
C ALA A 938 -19.67 14.39 -44.60
N MET A 939 -18.57 15.14 -44.48
CA MET A 939 -18.50 16.32 -43.63
C MET A 939 -18.13 17.57 -44.44
N TYR A 940 -18.56 18.71 -43.94
CA TYR A 940 -18.34 20.03 -44.51
C TYR A 940 -17.48 20.86 -43.57
N SER A 941 -16.60 21.67 -44.13
CA SER A 941 -15.77 22.62 -43.40
C SER A 941 -16.64 23.74 -42.84
N GLY A 942 -16.61 23.95 -41.53
CA GLY A 942 -17.30 25.09 -40.90
C GLY A 942 -16.71 26.46 -41.28
N ILE A 943 -15.46 26.50 -41.74
CA ILE A 943 -14.80 27.75 -42.14
C ILE A 943 -15.17 28.14 -43.58
N THR A 944 -15.14 27.18 -44.51
CA THR A 944 -15.33 27.45 -45.94
C THR A 944 -16.73 27.09 -46.46
N GLY A 945 -17.46 26.24 -45.75
CA GLY A 945 -18.74 25.68 -46.18
C GLY A 945 -18.63 24.57 -47.23
N GLU A 946 -17.42 24.27 -47.71
CA GLU A 946 -17.18 23.23 -48.72
C GLU A 946 -17.10 21.83 -48.09
N GLN A 947 -17.53 20.81 -48.85
CA GLN A 947 -17.36 19.41 -48.46
C GLN A 947 -15.88 19.03 -48.45
N PHE A 948 -15.44 18.22 -47.47
CA PHE A 948 -14.09 17.68 -47.48
C PHE A 948 -13.86 16.72 -48.66
N LYS A 949 -12.60 16.59 -49.08
CA LYS A 949 -12.20 15.71 -50.20
C LYS A 949 -12.41 14.22 -49.93
N ALA A 950 -12.45 13.83 -48.66
CA ALA A 950 -12.68 12.48 -48.21
C ALA A 950 -13.68 12.49 -47.07
N ASP A 951 -14.45 11.41 -46.95
CA ASP A 951 -15.35 11.21 -45.83
C ASP A 951 -14.54 11.04 -44.54
N ILE A 952 -15.06 11.59 -43.46
CA ILE A 952 -14.36 11.66 -42.18
C ILE A 952 -14.92 10.60 -41.26
N PHE A 953 -14.03 9.87 -40.59
CA PHE A 953 -14.41 8.89 -39.59
C PHE A 953 -14.97 9.60 -38.34
N MET A 954 -16.26 9.38 -38.07
CA MET A 954 -16.98 9.97 -36.94
C MET A 954 -17.81 8.92 -36.22
N GLY A 955 -17.83 8.97 -34.90
CA GLY A 955 -18.67 8.10 -34.09
C GLY A 955 -18.71 8.55 -32.63
N VAL A 956 -19.14 7.64 -31.74
CA VAL A 956 -19.39 7.96 -30.33
C VAL A 956 -18.42 7.20 -29.43
N VAL A 957 -17.62 7.93 -28.64
CA VAL A 957 -16.60 7.35 -27.74
C VAL A 957 -16.77 7.92 -26.34
N TYR A 958 -16.59 7.07 -25.32
CA TYR A 958 -16.68 7.50 -23.93
C TYR A 958 -15.39 8.19 -23.45
N TYR A 959 -15.51 9.46 -23.04
CA TYR A 959 -14.42 10.31 -22.63
C TYR A 959 -14.41 10.60 -21.12
N GLN A 960 -13.21 10.69 -20.57
CA GLN A 960 -12.91 10.89 -19.16
C GLN A 960 -12.12 12.17 -18.95
N ARG A 961 -12.52 13.01 -17.98
CA ARG A 961 -11.77 14.22 -17.58
C ARG A 961 -10.83 13.90 -16.42
N LEU A 962 -9.53 14.15 -16.58
CA LEU A 962 -8.52 13.83 -15.56
C LEU A 962 -8.41 14.94 -14.50
N ARG A 963 -8.08 14.56 -13.27
CA ARG A 963 -7.92 15.51 -12.14
C ARG A 963 -6.77 16.51 -12.27
N HIS A 964 -5.86 16.31 -13.22
CA HIS A 964 -4.63 17.08 -13.36
C HIS A 964 -4.88 18.36 -14.18
N MET A 965 -5.42 19.37 -13.51
CA MET A 965 -5.77 20.66 -14.12
C MET A 965 -4.58 21.61 -14.24
N VAL A 966 -4.69 22.59 -15.14
CA VAL A 966 -3.64 23.61 -15.37
C VAL A 966 -3.59 24.65 -14.25
N GLY A 967 -4.74 25.03 -13.70
CA GLY A 967 -4.80 25.96 -12.55
C GLY A 967 -3.98 25.47 -11.35
N ASP A 968 -3.85 24.14 -11.22
CA ASP A 968 -3.03 23.51 -10.18
C ASP A 968 -1.52 23.51 -10.47
N LYS A 969 -1.05 24.02 -11.62
CA LYS A 969 0.36 23.93 -12.04
C LYS A 969 1.09 25.24 -12.30
N TYR A 970 0.40 26.27 -12.78
CA TYR A 970 1.08 27.53 -13.10
C TYR A 970 1.68 28.18 -11.85
N GLN A 971 2.84 28.82 -12.01
CA GLN A 971 3.50 29.61 -10.98
C GLN A 971 4.23 30.78 -11.62
N VAL A 972 4.17 31.95 -10.98
CA VAL A 972 4.85 33.17 -11.42
C VAL A 972 5.42 33.87 -10.20
N ARG A 973 6.62 34.44 -10.33
CA ARG A 973 7.29 35.23 -9.30
C ARG A 973 8.08 36.34 -9.96
N ALA A 974 7.77 37.59 -9.59
CA ALA A 974 8.64 38.73 -9.82
C ALA A 974 9.61 38.86 -8.64
N THR A 975 9.10 39.27 -7.48
CA THR A 975 9.80 39.30 -6.19
C THR A 975 9.04 38.49 -5.14
N GLY A 976 9.64 38.22 -3.99
CA GLY A 976 8.93 37.49 -2.94
C GLY A 976 9.79 37.13 -1.74
N LYS A 977 9.21 36.36 -0.83
CA LYS A 977 9.89 35.91 0.39
C LYS A 977 11.17 35.14 0.05
N MET A 978 12.20 35.44 0.81
CA MET A 978 13.52 34.82 0.73
C MET A 978 13.77 33.95 1.95
N ASN A 979 14.68 33.00 1.83
CA ASN A 979 15.18 32.24 2.96
C ASN A 979 16.03 33.16 3.85
N ASN A 980 15.80 33.17 5.16
CA ASN A 980 16.56 34.01 6.08
C ASN A 980 18.07 33.67 6.10
N ILE A 981 18.42 32.41 5.87
CA ILE A 981 19.81 31.94 5.93
C ILE A 981 20.56 32.31 4.64
N THR A 982 20.02 31.91 3.48
CA THR A 982 20.73 32.06 2.20
C THR A 982 20.35 33.34 1.45
N ARG A 983 19.30 34.04 1.86
CA ARG A 983 18.63 35.12 1.10
C ARG A 983 18.18 34.73 -0.31
N GLN A 984 18.14 33.45 -0.63
CA GLN A 984 17.62 32.97 -1.92
C GLN A 984 16.10 32.88 -1.90
N PRO A 985 15.43 32.91 -3.08
CA PRO A 985 14.01 32.58 -3.22
C PRO A 985 13.59 31.31 -2.48
N LEU A 986 12.51 31.37 -1.70
CA LEU A 986 11.95 30.18 -1.04
C LEU A 986 11.47 29.12 -2.06
N LYS A 987 11.46 27.85 -1.66
CA LYS A 987 10.84 26.78 -2.44
C LYS A 987 9.32 26.72 -2.22
N GLY A 988 8.57 26.55 -3.31
CA GLY A 988 7.18 26.12 -3.30
C GLY A 988 6.17 27.20 -3.70
N ARG A 989 5.27 26.83 -4.61
CA ARG A 989 4.24 27.71 -5.20
C ARG A 989 3.36 28.43 -4.17
N LYS A 990 2.82 27.71 -3.17
CA LYS A 990 1.94 28.29 -2.13
C LYS A 990 2.64 29.39 -1.31
N LYS A 991 3.97 29.41 -1.27
CA LYS A 991 4.78 30.40 -0.55
C LYS A 991 5.25 31.56 -1.44
N GLY A 992 4.84 31.60 -2.72
CA GLY A 992 5.42 32.52 -3.71
C GLY A 992 6.89 32.19 -4.02
N GLY A 993 7.22 30.89 -3.99
CA GLY A 993 8.59 30.42 -4.21
C GLY A 993 9.08 30.66 -5.64
N GLY A 994 10.40 30.77 -5.80
CA GLY A 994 11.03 30.95 -7.11
C GLY A 994 11.20 29.67 -7.90
N ILE A 995 11.46 29.82 -9.21
CA ILE A 995 11.87 28.72 -10.08
C ILE A 995 13.35 28.44 -9.83
N ARG A 996 13.71 27.17 -9.69
CA ARG A 996 15.11 26.76 -9.52
C ARG A 996 15.75 26.61 -10.89
N LEU A 997 16.82 27.35 -11.13
CA LEU A 997 17.82 27.06 -12.16
C LEU A 997 18.90 26.19 -11.52
N GLY A 998 19.09 24.99 -12.05
CA GLY A 998 20.04 24.01 -11.55
C GLY A 998 21.36 24.03 -12.32
N GLU A 999 22.16 22.99 -12.09
CA GLU A 999 23.46 22.82 -12.75
C GLU A 999 23.31 22.58 -14.25
N MET A 1000 22.26 21.84 -14.68
CA MET A 1000 22.01 21.59 -16.10
C MET A 1000 21.72 22.90 -16.86
N GLU A 1001 20.91 23.80 -16.28
CA GLU A 1001 20.63 25.10 -16.90
C GLU A 1001 21.86 26.02 -16.88
N ARG A 1002 22.67 25.98 -15.81
CA ARG A 1002 23.96 26.68 -15.73
C ARG A 1002 24.86 26.28 -16.89
N ASP A 1003 25.02 24.98 -17.10
CA ASP A 1003 25.92 24.43 -18.12
C ASP A 1003 25.42 24.73 -19.53
N GLY A 1004 24.09 24.74 -19.74
CA GLY A 1004 23.48 25.20 -20.98
C GLY A 1004 23.79 26.68 -21.29
N LEU A 1005 23.71 27.56 -20.29
CA LEU A 1005 24.06 28.98 -20.45
C LEU A 1005 25.56 29.18 -20.72
N LEU A 1006 26.43 28.43 -20.03
CA LEU A 1006 27.87 28.46 -20.25
C LEU A 1006 28.25 27.99 -21.66
N ALA A 1007 27.62 26.93 -22.17
CA ALA A 1007 27.87 26.40 -23.50
C ALA A 1007 27.52 27.41 -24.61
N GLN A 1008 26.54 28.26 -24.38
CA GLN A 1008 26.15 29.35 -25.30
C GLN A 1008 27.01 30.61 -25.14
N GLY A 1009 27.91 30.67 -24.15
CA GLY A 1009 28.75 31.84 -23.89
C GLY A 1009 28.00 33.07 -23.35
N VAL A 1010 26.76 32.91 -22.88
CA VAL A 1010 25.91 34.02 -22.39
C VAL A 1010 26.22 34.38 -20.93
N THR A 1011 27.44 34.85 -20.69
CA THR A 1011 27.98 35.12 -19.33
C THR A 1011 27.17 36.16 -18.55
N PHE A 1012 26.62 37.18 -19.21
CA PHE A 1012 25.77 38.19 -18.56
C PHE A 1012 24.46 37.58 -18.04
N LEU A 1013 23.80 36.74 -18.85
CA LEU A 1013 22.58 36.06 -18.43
C LEU A 1013 22.85 35.07 -17.29
N LEU A 1014 24.01 34.41 -17.31
CA LEU A 1014 24.44 33.55 -16.21
C LEU A 1014 24.62 34.36 -14.91
N ARG A 1015 25.33 35.48 -14.97
CA ARG A 1015 25.53 36.38 -13.82
C ARG A 1015 24.20 36.91 -13.30
N ASP A 1016 23.33 37.37 -14.19
CA ASP A 1016 22.01 37.88 -13.85
C ASP A 1016 21.17 36.82 -13.11
N ARG A 1017 21.06 35.62 -13.68
CA ARG A 1017 20.21 34.55 -13.11
C ARG A 1017 20.75 33.93 -11.83
N PHE A 1018 22.07 33.72 -11.72
CA PHE A 1018 22.69 33.04 -10.56
C PHE A 1018 23.13 34.00 -9.46
N MET A 1019 23.23 35.31 -9.72
CA MET A 1019 23.64 36.31 -8.74
C MET A 1019 22.57 37.40 -8.57
N TRP A 1020 22.34 38.24 -9.57
CA TRP A 1020 21.51 39.44 -9.41
C TRP A 1020 20.05 39.15 -9.05
N CYS A 1021 19.43 38.18 -9.73
CA CYS A 1021 18.04 37.79 -9.50
C CYS A 1021 17.84 36.72 -8.40
N SER A 1022 18.90 36.36 -7.67
CA SER A 1022 18.88 35.35 -6.60
C SER A 1022 19.21 35.97 -5.24
N ASP A 1023 20.50 36.09 -4.93
CA ASP A 1023 21.02 36.48 -3.61
C ASP A 1023 22.19 37.46 -3.70
N GLY A 1024 22.28 38.20 -4.81
CA GLY A 1024 23.23 39.29 -4.97
C GLY A 1024 23.11 40.30 -3.83
N HIS A 1025 24.23 40.59 -3.17
CA HIS A 1025 24.28 41.58 -2.10
C HIS A 1025 25.62 42.32 -2.10
N VAL A 1026 25.59 43.53 -1.56
CA VAL A 1026 26.80 44.32 -1.31
C VAL A 1026 27.34 43.95 0.07
N ALA A 1027 28.58 43.47 0.11
CA ALA A 1027 29.32 43.21 1.34
C ALA A 1027 30.44 44.24 1.51
N LYS A 1028 30.69 44.68 2.76
CA LYS A 1028 31.85 45.50 3.09
C LYS A 1028 33.01 44.58 3.45
N LEU A 1029 34.10 44.62 2.69
CA LEU A 1029 35.28 43.78 2.88
C LEU A 1029 36.41 44.63 3.48
N CYS A 1030 37.02 44.19 4.58
CA CYS A 1030 38.18 44.88 5.13
C CYS A 1030 39.45 44.53 4.34
N ASN A 1031 40.12 45.54 3.78
CA ASN A 1031 41.30 45.36 2.92
C ASN A 1031 42.51 44.78 3.68
N ARG A 1032 42.56 44.92 5.01
CA ARG A 1032 43.67 44.41 5.84
C ARG A 1032 43.51 42.93 6.21
N CYS A 1033 42.33 42.52 6.69
CA CYS A 1033 42.10 41.13 7.09
C CYS A 1033 41.50 40.26 5.98
N GLY A 1034 41.03 40.86 4.89
CA GLY A 1034 40.41 40.16 3.76
C GLY A 1034 39.13 39.43 4.15
N SER A 1035 38.36 39.96 5.10
CA SER A 1035 37.11 39.36 5.56
C SER A 1035 36.01 40.41 5.69
N PHE A 1036 34.81 40.04 5.24
CA PHE A 1036 33.58 40.79 5.41
C PHE A 1036 32.72 40.27 6.59
N MET A 1037 33.21 39.27 7.34
CA MET A 1037 32.51 38.71 8.51
C MET A 1037 32.69 39.58 9.76
N PHE A 1038 33.80 40.31 9.84
CA PHE A 1038 34.18 41.13 11.00
C PHE A 1038 33.90 42.62 10.80
N THR A 1039 33.25 43.00 9.69
CA THR A 1039 32.89 44.39 9.40
C THR A 1039 31.52 44.71 9.98
N GLN A 1040 31.42 45.80 10.72
CA GLN A 1040 30.19 46.37 11.24
C GLN A 1040 30.04 47.79 10.71
N THR A 1041 28.84 48.13 10.25
CA THR A 1041 28.51 49.50 9.82
C THR A 1041 27.68 50.15 10.91
N LYS A 1042 28.07 51.36 11.33
CA LYS A 1042 27.31 52.21 12.24
C LYS A 1042 26.96 53.51 11.52
N HIS A 1043 25.83 54.10 11.89
CA HIS A 1043 25.46 55.45 11.46
C HIS A 1043 25.81 56.41 12.60
N ASP A 1044 26.55 57.47 12.27
CA ASP A 1044 26.79 58.56 13.21
C ASP A 1044 25.54 59.43 13.42
N GLU A 1045 25.54 60.32 14.41
CA GLU A 1045 24.44 61.25 14.74
C GLU A 1045 24.02 62.13 13.55
N ASN A 1046 24.91 62.31 12.56
CA ASN A 1046 24.68 63.04 11.30
C ASN A 1046 24.22 62.13 10.12
N GLY A 1047 23.98 60.84 10.37
CA GLY A 1047 23.53 59.86 9.36
C GLY A 1047 24.62 59.28 8.45
N VAL A 1048 25.89 59.66 8.63
CA VAL A 1048 27.02 59.18 7.82
C VAL A 1048 27.36 57.73 8.18
N GLU A 1049 27.46 56.86 7.17
CA GLU A 1049 27.83 55.45 7.35
C GLU A 1049 29.35 55.28 7.59
N GLU A 1050 29.75 54.94 8.82
CA GLU A 1050 31.12 54.53 9.11
C GLU A 1050 31.21 53.00 9.25
N THR A 1051 32.08 52.36 8.47
CA THR A 1051 32.32 50.91 8.56
C THR A 1051 33.60 50.63 9.33
N TYR A 1052 33.47 49.83 10.39
CA TYR A 1052 34.53 49.44 11.32
C TYR A 1052 34.77 47.93 11.25
N CYS A 1053 36.04 47.51 11.21
CA CYS A 1053 36.41 46.10 11.32
C CYS A 1053 36.74 45.73 12.77
N THR A 1054 35.96 44.85 13.39
CA THR A 1054 36.14 44.40 14.79
C THR A 1054 37.43 43.61 15.00
N TYR A 1055 37.90 42.89 13.97
CA TYR A 1055 39.16 42.14 14.05
C TYR A 1055 40.39 43.05 13.93
N CYS A 1056 40.38 43.99 12.99
CA CYS A 1056 41.51 44.91 12.77
C CYS A 1056 41.49 46.15 13.69
N LYS A 1057 40.37 46.38 14.37
CA LYS A 1057 40.09 47.52 15.26
C LYS A 1057 40.35 48.89 14.63
N LYS A 1058 40.10 49.06 13.33
CA LYS A 1058 40.26 50.32 12.59
C LYS A 1058 39.01 50.61 11.77
N SER A 1059 38.60 51.88 11.72
CA SER A 1059 37.57 52.38 10.80
C SER A 1059 38.19 52.84 9.47
N GLY A 1060 37.37 52.91 8.41
CA GLY A 1060 37.71 53.59 7.16
C GLY A 1060 38.47 52.78 6.09
N ASN A 1061 38.98 51.58 6.37
CA ASN A 1061 39.69 50.74 5.37
C ASN A 1061 38.89 49.51 4.93
N CYS A 1062 37.66 49.72 4.46
CA CYS A 1062 36.77 48.69 3.94
C CYS A 1062 36.22 49.07 2.55
N THR A 1063 36.30 48.15 1.59
CA THR A 1063 35.78 48.33 0.22
C THR A 1063 34.44 47.60 0.06
N SER A 1064 33.52 48.16 -0.74
CA SER A 1064 32.24 47.50 -1.05
C SER A 1064 32.43 46.53 -2.22
N VAL A 1065 32.04 45.26 -2.05
CA VAL A 1065 32.11 44.24 -3.10
C VAL A 1065 30.74 43.61 -3.32
N TYR A 1066 30.42 43.30 -4.57
CA TYR A 1066 29.21 42.55 -4.91
C TYR A 1066 29.50 41.06 -4.86
N VAL A 1067 28.78 40.33 -4.02
CA VAL A 1067 28.94 38.89 -3.81
C VAL A 1067 27.57 38.23 -3.63
N PRO A 1068 27.43 36.91 -3.85
CA PRO A 1068 26.21 36.20 -3.49
C PRO A 1068 26.15 36.01 -1.96
N TYR A 1069 24.97 36.19 -1.35
CA TYR A 1069 24.80 36.15 0.11
C TYR A 1069 25.17 34.80 0.71
N VAL A 1070 24.95 33.72 -0.04
CA VAL A 1070 25.36 32.39 0.37
C VAL A 1070 26.88 32.28 0.64
N LEU A 1071 27.71 33.13 0.02
CA LEU A 1071 29.16 33.17 0.31
C LEU A 1071 29.44 33.63 1.75
N ARG A 1072 28.63 34.54 2.32
CA ARG A 1072 28.75 34.93 3.73
C ARG A 1072 28.42 33.78 4.66
N TYR A 1073 27.38 33.04 4.32
CA TYR A 1073 26.98 31.85 5.07
C TYR A 1073 28.09 30.78 5.01
N LEU A 1074 28.68 30.54 3.83
CA LEU A 1074 29.81 29.63 3.67
C LEU A 1074 31.02 30.04 4.52
N CYS A 1075 31.38 31.33 4.52
CA CYS A 1075 32.45 31.84 5.38
C CYS A 1075 32.17 31.62 6.87
N ALA A 1076 30.91 31.73 7.30
CA ALA A 1076 30.52 31.50 8.69
C ALA A 1076 30.65 30.02 9.09
N GLU A 1077 30.18 29.11 8.24
CA GLU A 1077 30.31 27.66 8.46
C GLU A 1077 31.78 27.22 8.49
N PHE A 1078 32.60 27.75 7.58
CA PHE A 1078 34.05 27.48 7.63
C PHE A 1078 34.70 28.06 8.87
N ALA A 1079 34.33 29.28 9.29
CA ALA A 1079 34.84 29.84 10.54
C ALA A 1079 34.46 28.99 11.76
N ALA A 1080 33.26 28.39 11.78
CA ALA A 1080 32.84 27.45 12.83
C ALA A 1080 33.70 26.17 12.86
N MET A 1081 34.29 25.77 11.73
CA MET A 1081 35.28 24.69 11.61
C MET A 1081 36.73 25.17 11.81
N ASN A 1082 36.95 26.42 12.26
CA ASN A 1082 38.26 27.07 12.37
C ASN A 1082 39.01 27.23 11.02
N ILE A 1083 38.29 27.22 9.90
CA ILE A 1083 38.82 27.47 8.57
C ILE A 1083 38.54 28.93 8.21
N ARG A 1084 39.59 29.69 7.88
CA ARG A 1084 39.48 31.10 7.52
C ARG A 1084 39.58 31.29 6.01
N MET A 1085 38.54 31.87 5.41
CA MET A 1085 38.62 32.41 4.04
C MET A 1085 39.18 33.84 4.07
N LYS A 1086 40.15 34.11 3.20
CA LYS A 1086 40.75 35.44 3.03
C LYS A 1086 40.57 35.87 1.58
N PHE A 1087 39.92 37.01 1.37
CA PHE A 1087 39.70 37.62 0.07
C PHE A 1087 40.70 38.76 -0.14
N SER A 1088 41.31 38.83 -1.32
CA SER A 1088 42.08 39.98 -1.81
C SER A 1088 41.22 40.81 -2.75
N THR A 1089 41.34 42.12 -2.66
CA THR A 1089 40.78 43.07 -3.64
C THR A 1089 41.91 43.56 -4.53
N GLU A 1090 41.67 43.57 -5.83
CA GLU A 1090 42.53 44.21 -6.83
C GLU A 1090 41.71 45.32 -7.49
N GLU A 1091 42.29 46.52 -7.59
CA GLU A 1091 41.67 47.62 -8.32
C GLU A 1091 41.83 47.35 -9.81
N HIS A 1092 40.72 47.02 -10.48
CA HIS A 1092 40.70 46.97 -11.93
C HIS A 1092 40.53 48.40 -12.47
N SER A 1093 41.56 48.95 -13.10
CA SER A 1093 41.48 50.18 -13.89
C SER A 1093 40.72 49.92 -15.20
N HIS A 1094 39.39 49.93 -15.15
CA HIS A 1094 38.57 49.89 -16.37
C HIS A 1094 37.68 51.13 -16.46
N ALA A 1095 38.14 52.09 -17.25
CA ALA A 1095 37.46 53.31 -17.69
C ALA A 1095 36.24 53.06 -18.62
N HIS A 1096 35.54 51.92 -18.50
CA HIS A 1096 34.46 51.53 -19.41
C HIS A 1096 33.17 51.00 -18.75
N VAL A 1097 33.04 51.04 -17.42
CA VAL A 1097 31.84 50.51 -16.73
C VAL A 1097 30.90 51.61 -16.22
N GLU A 1098 31.32 52.88 -16.17
CA GLU A 1098 30.48 53.99 -15.71
C GLU A 1098 29.46 54.50 -16.75
N GLU A 1099 29.61 54.17 -18.03
CA GLU A 1099 28.61 54.52 -19.07
C GLU A 1099 27.42 53.55 -19.10
N GLU A 1100 27.60 52.26 -18.80
CA GLU A 1100 26.49 51.28 -18.82
C GLU A 1100 25.54 51.37 -17.61
N ILE A 1101 25.97 51.94 -16.47
CA ILE A 1101 25.12 52.04 -15.26
C ILE A 1101 24.22 53.29 -15.27
N LYS A 1102 24.38 54.20 -16.24
CA LYS A 1102 23.54 55.41 -16.37
C LYS A 1102 22.45 55.33 -17.45
N GLU A 1103 22.41 54.28 -18.26
CA GLU A 1103 21.39 54.10 -19.33
C GLU A 1103 20.42 52.91 -19.13
N GLU A 1104 20.47 52.19 -18.00
CA GLU A 1104 19.37 51.31 -17.52
C GLU A 1104 18.70 51.90 -16.28
#